data_AF-A0A7K2JFY8-F1
#
_entry.id   AF-A0A7K2JFY8-F1
#
_cell.length_a   1.000
_cell.length_b   1.000
_cell.length_c   1.000
_cell.angle_alpha   90.00
_cell.angle_beta   90.00
_cell.angle_gamma   90.00
#
_symmetry.space_group_name_H-M   'P 1'
#
loop_
_entity.id
_entity.type
_entity.pdbx_description
1 polymer ?
#
loop_
_entity_poly.entity_id
_entity_poly.type
_entity_poly.pdbx_seq_one_letter_code
_entity_poly.pdbx_strand_id
1 'polypeptide(L)'
;MPRIPLGTWVNDAVDWLLAHVSWLFDFLKTVFTGTYDGINAVLQAPEPLLLVGIFAVIAFWLRGTVAGVLTFLGFAFIVSMELWENAMITLALVLVATIIALVIAVPVGIWAARSDRVSGIVRPVLDFMQTLPAMIYLIPAILFFGTGASAGIVATLIFALAPGVRMTELGIRQVDKELVEAAEAFGTSPRNTLLRVQLPLALPTVMAGVNQVIMLGLSMAAIAGMVGTGGLGGDVNEAIGQLNVGLGSEAGVAIVILAIYLDRMTSALGTQVSPLGRRAAAKARAAGGLKIWSYRPRPQVAVIGVVILGLVAGGMGIFGGSGDSDSVAAGKNVGQGKKITLGYVPWDEGVASTFLWKEMLEQRGYEVEAKQFDAGPLYTSLAQGDIDIVTNSWLPTTHEQYWKKYGDRLDDLGSWYDNTSLELTVPAYMKDVDSLADLKGKAGQFGGKITGIESSAGEMAMLKSKVLGAYGLDKEYKVVDSSTPAMLAELKRAMSKKEPIVVTLWSPHWAYNDLDLKKLKDPKGAWGQGDGVHTLSRKGFAGDDPTVAQWMKDFKLDEKQLTSLEAEINKAGKGKQQDAVRAWLDSNPGLVDKLAPVKGGSGATPPEAKRAVDVAWFPWDEDVAVTYLWKNVLERRGYKLNLKQMDVGPVYTGLASGDMDLNFDAWLPHAQKNYWDKNKDNLTDLGTWYQPTSLEIAVPSYVKDVKSLADLKGKADTFDGKIIGIEPGTGEMQLLKDEVLPGYGLDKEYKVVDGSTPAMLAELKRA
;
A
#
# COMPACT_ATOMS: atom_id res chain seq x y z
N MET A 1 6.84 43.29 30.47
CA MET A 1 5.61 43.12 29.66
C MET A 1 4.85 41.92 30.20
N PRO A 2 3.54 42.00 30.43
CA PRO A 2 2.74 40.85 30.86
C PRO A 2 2.72 39.78 29.76
N ARG A 3 2.71 38.50 30.15
CA ARG A 3 2.62 37.37 29.21
C ARG A 3 1.23 37.39 28.57
N ILE A 4 1.18 37.47 27.24
CA ILE A 4 -0.06 37.28 26.49
C ILE A 4 -0.31 35.77 26.39
N PRO A 5 -1.45 35.24 26.91
CA PRO A 5 -1.74 33.81 26.91
C PRO A 5 -2.33 33.35 25.56
N LEU A 6 -1.64 33.65 24.47
CA LEU A 6 -2.12 33.38 23.10
C LEU A 6 -2.51 31.91 22.90
N GLY A 7 -1.73 30.97 23.45
CA GLY A 7 -2.02 29.54 23.35
C GLY A 7 -3.37 29.14 23.94
N THR A 8 -3.76 29.72 25.08
CA THR A 8 -5.07 29.48 25.70
C THR A 8 -6.18 30.01 24.80
N TRP A 9 -6.03 31.23 24.28
CA TRP A 9 -7.02 31.81 23.37
C TRP A 9 -7.21 31.01 22.09
N VAL A 10 -6.11 30.44 21.55
CA VAL A 10 -6.18 29.57 20.38
C VAL A 10 -6.90 28.27 20.71
N ASN A 11 -6.59 27.64 21.85
CA ASN A 11 -7.27 26.42 22.29
C ASN A 11 -8.78 26.67 22.49
N ASP A 12 -9.15 27.73 23.22
CA ASP A 12 -10.55 28.10 23.46
C ASP A 12 -11.31 28.33 22.14
N ALA A 13 -10.66 28.97 21.16
CA ALA A 13 -11.24 29.19 19.83
C ALA A 13 -11.41 27.88 19.04
N VAL A 14 -10.43 26.98 19.08
CA VAL A 14 -10.51 25.67 18.44
C VAL A 14 -11.62 24.83 19.08
N ASP A 15 -11.67 24.77 20.41
CA ASP A 15 -12.70 24.03 21.15
C ASP A 15 -14.09 24.59 20.85
N TRP A 16 -14.23 25.92 20.75
CA TRP A 16 -15.48 26.55 20.34
C TRP A 16 -15.90 26.15 18.92
N LEU A 17 -14.96 26.15 17.97
CA LEU A 17 -15.21 25.74 16.58
C LEU A 17 -15.61 24.26 16.49
N LEU A 18 -14.94 23.38 17.22
CA LEU A 18 -15.29 21.95 17.28
C LEU A 18 -16.68 21.73 17.90
N ALA A 19 -17.05 22.50 18.91
CA ALA A 19 -18.34 22.37 19.58
C ALA A 19 -19.52 22.92 18.76
N HIS A 20 -19.33 23.97 17.95
CA HIS A 20 -20.43 24.68 17.29
C HIS A 20 -20.43 24.57 15.76
N VAL A 21 -19.30 24.22 15.14
CA VAL A 21 -19.09 24.30 13.68
C VAL A 21 -18.64 22.95 13.09
N SER A 22 -18.65 21.87 13.89
CA SER A 22 -18.31 20.50 13.45
C SER A 22 -19.05 20.08 12.18
N TRP A 23 -20.34 20.39 12.06
CA TRP A 23 -21.16 20.05 10.90
C TRP A 23 -20.57 20.54 9.56
N LEU A 24 -19.90 21.69 9.55
CA LEU A 24 -19.27 22.25 8.34
C LEU A 24 -17.99 21.48 8.02
N PHE A 25 -17.19 21.17 9.05
CA PHE A 25 -15.97 20.40 8.88
C PHE A 25 -16.27 18.97 8.44
N ASP A 26 -17.31 18.35 8.98
CA ASP A 26 -17.79 17.02 8.56
C ASP A 26 -18.26 17.03 7.11
N PHE A 27 -19.06 18.03 6.71
CA PHE A 27 -19.48 18.19 5.31
C PHE A 27 -18.29 18.33 4.37
N LEU A 28 -17.32 19.19 4.71
CA LEU A 28 -16.11 19.37 3.91
C LEU A 28 -15.24 18.10 3.90
N LYS A 29 -15.11 17.39 5.03
CA LYS A 29 -14.42 16.09 5.13
C LYS A 29 -15.05 15.11 4.14
N THR A 30 -16.38 14.96 4.15
CA THR A 30 -17.09 14.08 3.21
C THR A 30 -16.86 14.46 1.74
N VAL A 31 -16.86 15.76 1.42
CA VAL A 31 -16.58 16.22 0.05
C VAL A 31 -15.13 15.91 -0.35
N PHE A 32 -14.16 16.15 0.55
CA PHE A 32 -12.75 15.90 0.28
C PHE A 32 -12.45 14.41 0.15
N THR A 33 -12.92 13.57 1.09
CA THR A 33 -12.76 12.11 1.02
C THR A 33 -13.48 11.55 -0.20
N GLY A 34 -14.74 11.90 -0.42
CA GLY A 34 -15.51 11.36 -1.55
C GLY A 34 -14.90 11.70 -2.91
N THR A 35 -14.36 12.93 -3.06
CA THR A 35 -13.65 13.32 -4.29
C THR A 35 -12.32 12.57 -4.42
N TYR A 36 -11.59 12.41 -3.32
CA TYR A 36 -10.34 11.66 -3.28
C TYR A 36 -10.57 10.18 -3.60
N ASP A 37 -11.50 9.51 -2.93
CA ASP A 37 -11.83 8.10 -3.14
C ASP A 37 -12.28 7.87 -4.58
N GLY A 38 -13.10 8.77 -5.14
CA GLY A 38 -13.53 8.70 -6.54
C GLY A 38 -12.37 8.81 -7.53
N ILE A 39 -11.46 9.77 -7.35
CA ILE A 39 -10.29 9.93 -8.22
C ILE A 39 -9.32 8.75 -8.03
N ASN A 40 -9.07 8.35 -6.79
CA ASN A 40 -8.17 7.24 -6.47
C ASN A 40 -8.68 5.93 -7.07
N ALA A 41 -9.98 5.64 -6.95
CA ALA A 41 -10.59 4.47 -7.57
C ALA A 41 -10.44 4.48 -9.10
N VAL A 42 -10.60 5.63 -9.76
CA VAL A 42 -10.40 5.75 -11.22
C VAL A 42 -8.93 5.54 -11.60
N LEU A 43 -7.99 6.01 -10.79
CA LEU A 43 -6.55 5.82 -11.03
C LEU A 43 -6.08 4.40 -10.74
N GLN A 44 -6.74 3.68 -9.83
CA GLN A 44 -6.34 2.31 -9.46
C GLN A 44 -7.13 1.21 -10.19
N ALA A 45 -8.29 1.52 -10.77
CA ALA A 45 -9.11 0.54 -11.49
C ALA A 45 -8.41 -0.15 -12.68
N PRO A 46 -7.59 0.53 -13.51
CA PRO A 46 -6.88 -0.12 -14.60
C PRO A 46 -5.65 -0.88 -14.10
N GLU A 47 -5.32 -1.98 -14.79
CA GLU A 47 -4.02 -2.65 -14.58
C GLU A 47 -2.86 -1.63 -14.76
N PRO A 48 -1.82 -1.67 -13.90
CA PRO A 48 -0.79 -0.65 -13.88
C PRO A 48 -0.17 -0.30 -15.24
N LEU A 49 0.23 -1.29 -16.05
CA LEU A 49 0.84 -1.07 -17.35
C LEU A 49 -0.14 -0.48 -18.36
N LEU A 50 -1.43 -0.79 -18.25
CA LEU A 50 -2.45 -0.16 -19.08
C LEU A 50 -2.55 1.34 -18.78
N LEU A 51 -2.57 1.76 -17.51
CA LEU A 51 -2.60 3.18 -17.17
C LEU A 51 -1.28 3.89 -17.52
N VAL A 52 -0.13 3.22 -17.38
CA VAL A 52 1.15 3.71 -17.90
C VAL A 52 1.06 4.02 -19.39
N GLY A 53 0.44 3.12 -20.17
CA GLY A 53 0.16 3.33 -21.59
C GLY A 53 -0.68 4.56 -21.85
N ILE A 54 -1.74 4.78 -21.06
CA ILE A 54 -2.61 5.97 -21.16
C ILE A 54 -1.81 7.25 -20.88
N PHE A 55 -1.04 7.31 -19.79
CA PHE A 55 -0.20 8.48 -19.48
C PHE A 55 0.82 8.76 -20.57
N ALA A 56 1.44 7.72 -21.12
CA ALA A 56 2.39 7.83 -22.23
C ALA A 56 1.73 8.38 -23.51
N VAL A 57 0.51 7.93 -23.82
CA VAL A 57 -0.26 8.43 -24.96
C VAL A 57 -0.65 9.91 -24.76
N ILE A 58 -1.05 10.31 -23.56
CA ILE A 58 -1.33 11.72 -23.24
C ILE A 58 -0.07 12.57 -23.42
N ALA A 59 1.08 12.12 -22.91
CA ALA A 59 2.36 12.82 -23.05
C ALA A 59 2.81 12.89 -24.52
N PHE A 60 2.62 11.81 -25.27
CA PHE A 60 2.87 11.74 -26.70
C PHE A 60 2.04 12.79 -27.46
N TRP A 61 0.75 12.93 -27.14
CA TRP A 61 -0.13 13.91 -27.80
C TRP A 61 0.22 15.35 -27.45
N LEU A 62 0.50 15.65 -26.18
CA LEU A 62 0.75 17.01 -25.73
C LEU A 62 2.15 17.51 -26.10
N ARG A 63 3.17 16.64 -26.04
CA ARG A 63 4.58 17.03 -26.18
C ARG A 63 5.37 16.28 -27.24
N GLY A 64 4.88 15.15 -27.77
CA GLY A 64 5.50 14.38 -28.85
C GLY A 64 6.14 13.06 -28.40
N THR A 65 6.73 12.33 -29.35
CA THR A 65 7.30 10.97 -29.18
C THR A 65 8.17 10.80 -27.94
N VAL A 66 9.15 11.67 -27.76
CA VAL A 66 10.11 11.60 -26.64
C VAL A 66 9.40 11.70 -25.29
N ALA A 67 8.41 12.58 -25.17
CA ALA A 67 7.66 12.71 -23.92
C ALA A 67 6.81 11.46 -23.63
N GLY A 68 6.23 10.85 -24.66
CA GLY A 68 5.51 9.59 -24.52
C GLY A 68 6.41 8.45 -24.04
N VAL A 69 7.56 8.26 -24.68
CA VAL A 69 8.52 7.21 -24.31
C VAL A 69 9.07 7.43 -22.90
N LEU A 70 9.48 8.64 -22.55
CA LEU A 70 9.98 8.95 -21.21
C LEU A 70 8.91 8.76 -20.13
N THR A 71 7.66 9.08 -20.43
CA THR A 71 6.54 8.83 -19.51
C THR A 71 6.32 7.33 -19.33
N PHE A 72 6.30 6.56 -20.43
CA PHE A 72 6.16 5.10 -20.35
C PHE A 72 7.28 4.49 -19.49
N LEU A 73 8.54 4.83 -19.78
CA LEU A 73 9.69 4.31 -19.04
C LEU A 73 9.68 4.74 -17.56
N GLY A 74 9.34 6.00 -17.28
CA GLY A 74 9.28 6.51 -15.91
C GLY A 74 8.21 5.83 -15.07
N PHE A 75 6.98 5.72 -15.59
CA PHE A 75 5.91 5.07 -14.85
C PHE A 75 6.06 3.54 -14.81
N ALA A 76 6.57 2.90 -15.87
CA ALA A 76 6.92 1.48 -15.82
C ALA A 76 8.01 1.19 -14.79
N PHE A 77 8.94 2.14 -14.58
CA PHE A 77 9.94 2.04 -13.52
C PHE A 77 9.30 2.13 -12.12
N ILE A 78 8.29 2.99 -11.92
CA ILE A 78 7.51 3.01 -10.66
C ILE A 78 6.82 1.65 -10.42
N VAL A 79 6.22 1.05 -11.45
CA VAL A 79 5.63 -0.30 -11.35
C VAL A 79 6.69 -1.33 -10.96
N SER A 80 7.87 -1.27 -11.56
CA SER A 80 8.98 -2.17 -11.25
C SER A 80 9.53 -2.03 -9.83
N MET A 81 9.37 -0.87 -9.18
CA MET A 81 9.74 -0.64 -7.79
C MET A 81 8.62 -1.01 -6.81
N GLU A 82 7.50 -1.55 -7.29
CA GLU A 82 6.32 -1.89 -6.46
C GLU A 82 5.68 -0.68 -5.76
N LEU A 83 5.93 0.55 -6.25
CA LEU A 83 5.42 1.80 -5.68
C LEU A 83 4.21 2.38 -6.43
N TRP A 84 3.56 1.58 -7.27
CA TRP A 84 2.48 2.04 -8.14
C TRP A 84 1.28 2.58 -7.35
N GLU A 85 0.78 1.80 -6.39
CA GLU A 85 -0.38 2.16 -5.58
C GLU A 85 -0.14 3.46 -4.81
N ASN A 86 1.01 3.55 -4.13
CA ASN A 86 1.41 4.73 -3.38
C ASN A 86 1.61 5.97 -4.27
N ALA A 87 2.10 5.79 -5.50
CA ALA A 87 2.19 6.86 -6.49
C ALA A 87 0.81 7.36 -6.92
N MET A 88 -0.17 6.47 -7.12
CA MET A 88 -1.54 6.85 -7.49
C MET A 88 -2.28 7.53 -6.33
N ILE A 89 -2.09 7.07 -5.09
CA ILE A 89 -2.60 7.73 -3.87
C ILE A 89 -2.08 9.17 -3.80
N THR A 90 -0.78 9.36 -4.01
CA THR A 90 -0.13 10.67 -4.00
C THR A 90 -0.67 11.57 -5.11
N LEU A 91 -0.81 11.02 -6.33
CA LEU A 91 -1.35 11.73 -7.47
C LEU A 91 -2.81 12.17 -7.22
N ALA A 92 -3.65 11.28 -6.68
CA ALA A 92 -5.03 11.58 -6.33
C ALA A 92 -5.11 12.74 -5.32
N LEU A 93 -4.33 12.67 -4.24
CA LEU A 93 -4.27 13.71 -3.20
C LEU A 93 -3.89 15.08 -3.80
N VAL A 94 -2.84 15.11 -4.63
CA VAL A 94 -2.36 16.35 -5.27
C VAL A 94 -3.39 16.90 -6.25
N LEU A 95 -4.06 16.05 -7.04
CA LEU A 95 -5.09 16.48 -7.99
C LEU A 95 -6.30 17.09 -7.27
N VAL A 96 -6.81 16.44 -6.22
CA VAL A 96 -7.94 16.96 -5.44
C VAL A 96 -7.58 18.29 -4.78
N ALA A 97 -6.45 18.34 -4.08
CA ALA A 97 -5.99 19.57 -3.43
C ALA A 97 -5.80 20.71 -4.43
N THR A 98 -5.24 20.42 -5.60
CA THR A 98 -5.06 21.40 -6.69
C THR A 98 -6.41 21.89 -7.22
N ILE A 99 -7.35 21.00 -7.53
CA ILE A 99 -8.66 21.37 -8.08
C ILE A 99 -9.37 22.32 -7.11
N ILE A 100 -9.42 21.96 -5.82
CA ILE A 100 -10.03 22.79 -4.78
C ILE A 100 -9.27 24.12 -4.64
N ALA A 101 -7.93 24.09 -4.64
CA ALA A 101 -7.11 25.29 -4.58
C ALA A 101 -7.39 26.24 -5.74
N LEU A 102 -7.55 25.75 -6.97
CA LEU A 102 -7.85 26.57 -8.13
C LEU A 102 -9.26 27.18 -8.09
N VAL A 103 -10.24 26.41 -7.62
CA VAL A 103 -11.62 26.89 -7.43
C VAL A 103 -11.68 28.08 -6.48
N ILE A 104 -10.77 28.16 -5.50
CA ILE A 104 -10.68 29.29 -4.57
C ILE A 104 -9.72 30.37 -5.09
N ALA A 105 -8.53 29.96 -5.54
CA ALA A 105 -7.44 30.86 -5.86
C ALA A 105 -7.75 31.77 -7.05
N VAL A 106 -8.38 31.24 -8.10
CA VAL A 106 -8.69 32.01 -9.31
C VAL A 106 -9.74 33.09 -9.01
N PRO A 107 -10.90 32.80 -8.38
CA PRO A 107 -11.86 33.85 -7.99
C PRO A 107 -11.28 34.89 -7.04
N VAL A 108 -10.53 34.46 -6.01
CA VAL A 108 -9.91 35.40 -5.05
C VAL A 108 -8.87 36.28 -5.75
N GLY A 109 -8.06 35.72 -6.66
CA GLY A 109 -7.09 36.46 -7.45
C GLY A 109 -7.74 37.45 -8.41
N ILE A 110 -8.85 37.08 -9.06
CA ILE A 110 -9.66 38.01 -9.88
C ILE A 110 -10.19 39.15 -9.00
N TRP A 111 -10.69 38.84 -7.80
CA TRP A 111 -11.24 39.85 -6.90
C TRP A 111 -10.16 40.83 -6.40
N ALA A 112 -8.99 40.32 -6.03
CA ALA A 112 -7.82 41.12 -5.66
C ALA A 112 -7.29 41.97 -6.84
N ALA A 113 -7.38 41.46 -8.08
CA ALA A 113 -6.97 42.22 -9.27
C ALA A 113 -7.85 43.46 -9.50
N ARG A 114 -9.13 43.37 -9.16
CA ARG A 114 -10.13 44.42 -9.40
C ARG A 114 -10.25 45.43 -8.26
N SER A 115 -9.68 45.14 -7.09
CA SER A 115 -9.78 46.01 -5.91
C SER A 115 -8.46 46.05 -5.15
N ASP A 116 -7.82 47.22 -5.13
CA ASP A 116 -6.58 47.44 -4.37
C ASP A 116 -6.79 47.25 -2.86
N ARG A 117 -8.01 47.51 -2.36
CA ARG A 117 -8.37 47.23 -0.95
C ARG A 117 -8.39 45.74 -0.66
N VAL A 118 -8.99 44.94 -1.55
CA VAL A 118 -9.02 43.48 -1.41
C VAL A 118 -7.61 42.92 -1.50
N SER A 119 -6.82 43.39 -2.48
CA SER A 119 -5.41 43.02 -2.61
C SER A 119 -4.62 43.33 -1.34
N GLY A 120 -4.80 44.52 -0.76
CA GLY A 120 -4.15 44.92 0.49
C GLY A 120 -4.50 44.06 1.71
N ILE A 121 -5.69 43.45 1.75
CA ILE A 121 -6.11 42.52 2.82
C ILE A 121 -5.64 41.10 2.54
N VAL A 122 -5.76 40.64 1.29
CA VAL A 122 -5.45 39.25 0.91
C VAL A 122 -3.95 38.99 0.98
N ARG A 123 -3.09 39.94 0.57
CA ARG A 123 -1.64 39.74 0.53
C ARG A 123 -1.04 39.32 1.89
N PRO A 124 -1.29 40.02 3.02
CA PRO A 124 -0.81 39.59 4.32
C PRO A 124 -1.28 38.18 4.73
N VAL A 125 -2.52 37.81 4.38
CA VAL A 125 -3.05 36.48 4.65
C VAL A 125 -2.30 35.43 3.84
N LEU A 126 -2.03 35.68 2.56
CA LEU A 126 -1.23 34.78 1.72
C LEU A 126 0.23 34.70 2.20
N ASP A 127 0.81 35.81 2.66
CA ASP A 127 2.17 35.85 3.20
C ASP A 127 2.25 35.01 4.48
N PHE A 128 1.27 35.13 5.38
CA PHE A 128 1.14 34.28 6.56
C PHE A 128 0.98 32.81 6.15
N MET A 129 0.09 32.53 5.18
CA MET A 129 -0.16 31.18 4.68
C MET A 129 1.11 30.48 4.14
N GLN A 130 2.01 31.23 3.49
CA GLN A 130 3.26 30.67 2.95
C GLN A 130 4.42 30.60 3.94
N THR A 131 4.41 31.46 4.97
CA THR A 131 5.55 31.60 5.88
C THR A 131 5.42 30.76 7.14
N LEU A 132 4.21 30.36 7.54
CA LEU A 132 4.10 29.39 8.63
C LEU A 132 4.68 28.03 8.20
N PRO A 133 5.46 27.39 9.08
CA PRO A 133 5.91 26.02 8.88
C PRO A 133 4.74 25.07 8.59
N ALA A 134 4.93 24.22 7.59
CA ALA A 134 3.90 23.28 7.09
C ALA A 134 3.26 22.41 8.19
N MET A 135 4.07 21.95 9.16
CA MET A 135 3.64 21.14 10.29
C MET A 135 2.60 21.82 11.18
N ILE A 136 2.61 23.17 11.24
CA ILE A 136 1.65 23.92 12.03
C ILE A 136 0.25 23.82 11.41
N TYR A 137 0.14 23.69 10.09
CA TYR A 137 -1.15 23.49 9.41
C TYR A 137 -1.75 22.12 9.62
N LEU A 138 -0.91 21.12 9.87
CA LEU A 138 -1.36 19.75 10.10
C LEU A 138 -2.14 19.64 11.41
N ILE A 139 -1.77 20.39 12.45
CA ILE A 139 -2.46 20.36 13.75
C ILE A 139 -3.96 20.70 13.61
N PRO A 140 -4.37 21.88 13.13
CA PRO A 140 -5.79 22.18 12.94
C PRO A 140 -6.42 21.32 11.86
N ALA A 141 -5.69 20.92 10.81
CA ALA A 141 -6.23 20.03 9.78
C ALA A 141 -6.67 18.68 10.39
N ILE A 142 -5.85 18.07 11.25
CA ILE A 142 -6.19 16.85 11.97
C ILE A 142 -7.34 17.09 12.96
N LEU A 143 -7.31 18.20 13.69
CA LEU A 143 -8.36 18.49 14.68
C LEU A 143 -9.74 18.64 14.05
N PHE A 144 -9.84 19.31 12.89
CA PHE A 144 -11.12 19.57 12.22
C PHE A 144 -11.54 18.48 11.25
N PHE A 145 -10.61 17.86 10.53
CA PHE A 145 -10.91 16.94 9.42
C PHE A 145 -10.51 15.49 9.71
N GLY A 146 -9.93 15.21 10.87
CA GLY A 146 -9.36 13.92 11.22
C GLY A 146 -8.07 13.62 10.47
N THR A 147 -7.54 12.40 10.60
CA THR A 147 -6.35 11.97 9.86
C THR A 147 -6.63 11.39 8.47
N GLY A 148 -5.58 11.08 7.72
CA GLY A 148 -5.70 10.56 6.37
C GLY A 148 -5.84 11.64 5.30
N ALA A 149 -6.41 11.25 4.16
CA ALA A 149 -6.41 12.06 2.93
C ALA A 149 -6.98 13.48 3.14
N SER A 150 -8.04 13.65 3.93
CA SER A 150 -8.67 14.96 4.19
C SER A 150 -7.71 15.98 4.81
N ALA A 151 -7.01 15.62 5.89
CA ALA A 151 -6.03 16.50 6.50
C ALA A 151 -4.88 16.82 5.54
N GLY A 152 -4.42 15.81 4.79
CA GLY A 152 -3.39 16.00 3.76
C GLY A 152 -3.83 16.98 2.66
N ILE A 153 -5.06 16.86 2.16
CA ILE A 153 -5.66 17.77 1.17
C ILE A 153 -5.75 19.18 1.73
N VAL A 154 -6.22 19.37 2.97
CA VAL A 154 -6.36 20.69 3.59
C VAL A 154 -5.01 21.37 3.81
N ALA A 155 -4.03 20.63 4.32
CA ALA A 155 -2.68 21.17 4.52
C ALA A 155 -2.01 21.55 3.20
N THR A 156 -2.19 20.70 2.18
CA THR A 156 -1.74 20.95 0.80
C THR A 156 -2.43 22.17 0.20
N LEU A 157 -3.74 22.28 0.36
CA LEU A 157 -4.57 23.39 -0.10
C LEU A 157 -4.09 24.72 0.49
N ILE A 158 -3.95 24.81 1.81
CA ILE A 158 -3.54 26.04 2.51
C ILE A 158 -2.17 26.51 2.02
N PHE A 159 -1.22 25.57 1.87
CA PHE A 159 0.13 25.89 1.44
C PHE A 159 0.21 26.30 -0.04
N ALA A 160 -0.53 25.60 -0.91
CA ALA A 160 -0.44 25.75 -2.36
C ALA A 160 -1.33 26.88 -2.93
N LEU A 161 -2.30 27.40 -2.18
CA LEU A 161 -3.29 28.39 -2.66
C LEU A 161 -2.67 29.75 -3.02
N ALA A 162 -1.69 30.20 -2.25
CA ALA A 162 -1.11 31.53 -2.35
C ALA A 162 -0.46 31.89 -3.72
N PRO A 163 0.38 31.05 -4.36
CA PRO A 163 0.89 31.36 -5.71
C PRO A 163 -0.23 31.43 -6.75
N GLY A 164 -1.29 30.61 -6.62
CA GLY A 164 -2.44 30.63 -7.53
C GLY A 164 -3.15 31.98 -7.50
N VAL A 165 -3.41 32.52 -6.29
CA VAL A 165 -4.04 33.83 -6.12
C VAL A 165 -3.14 34.94 -6.68
N ARG A 166 -1.86 34.95 -6.30
CA ARG A 166 -0.92 36.01 -6.72
C ARG A 166 -0.72 36.04 -8.23
N MET A 167 -0.53 34.89 -8.86
CA MET A 167 -0.34 34.82 -10.31
C MET A 167 -1.60 35.17 -11.08
N THR A 168 -2.78 34.85 -10.52
CA THR A 168 -4.05 35.30 -11.09
C THR A 168 -4.23 36.81 -10.98
N GLU A 169 -3.94 37.39 -9.81
CA GLU A 169 -3.98 38.83 -9.60
C GLU A 169 -3.03 39.55 -10.57
N LEU A 170 -1.77 39.09 -10.63
CA LEU A 170 -0.73 39.65 -11.47
C LEU A 170 -1.11 39.56 -12.95
N GLY A 171 -1.56 38.40 -13.41
CA GLY A 171 -1.91 38.16 -14.80
C GLY A 171 -2.99 39.12 -15.30
N ILE A 172 -4.02 39.40 -14.49
CA ILE A 172 -5.11 40.31 -14.85
C ILE A 172 -4.64 41.77 -14.83
N ARG A 173 -3.82 42.15 -13.84
CA ARG A 173 -3.27 43.52 -13.74
C ARG A 173 -2.25 43.83 -14.83
N GLN A 174 -1.56 42.83 -15.38
CA GLN A 174 -0.59 42.98 -16.45
C GLN A 174 -1.20 43.07 -17.86
N VAL A 175 -2.52 42.87 -18.00
CA VAL A 175 -3.18 43.05 -19.29
C VAL A 175 -3.10 44.52 -19.70
N ASP A 176 -2.67 44.76 -20.93
CA ASP A 176 -2.53 46.10 -21.50
C ASP A 176 -3.84 46.89 -21.36
N LYS A 177 -3.75 48.07 -20.74
CA LYS A 177 -4.88 48.94 -20.49
C LYS A 177 -5.52 49.43 -21.78
N GLU A 178 -4.75 49.63 -22.85
CA GLU A 178 -5.26 50.07 -24.15
C GLU A 178 -6.24 49.04 -24.74
N LEU A 179 -5.97 47.75 -24.54
CA LEU A 179 -6.85 46.67 -24.99
C LEU A 179 -8.16 46.63 -24.19
N VAL A 180 -8.12 47.02 -22.92
CA VAL A 180 -9.30 47.11 -22.05
C VAL A 180 -10.15 48.32 -22.44
N GLU A 181 -9.53 49.49 -22.61
CA GLU A 181 -10.21 50.73 -23.04
C GLU A 181 -10.82 50.58 -24.44
N ALA A 182 -10.13 49.89 -25.37
CA ALA A 182 -10.68 49.56 -26.68
C ALA A 182 -11.95 48.68 -26.55
N ALA A 183 -11.92 47.65 -25.71
CA ALA A 183 -13.08 46.78 -25.49
C ALA A 183 -14.26 47.56 -24.89
N GLU A 184 -14.00 48.46 -23.94
CA GLU A 184 -15.02 49.33 -23.34
C GLU A 184 -15.60 50.31 -24.36
N ALA A 185 -14.78 50.87 -25.27
CA ALA A 185 -15.24 51.74 -26.35
C ALA A 185 -16.17 51.02 -27.34
N PHE A 186 -16.03 49.71 -27.52
CA PHE A 186 -16.97 48.88 -28.29
C PHE A 186 -18.22 48.45 -27.49
N GLY A 187 -18.45 49.01 -26.30
CA GLY A 187 -19.65 48.78 -25.49
C GLY A 187 -19.67 47.45 -24.74
N THR A 188 -18.51 46.80 -24.53
CA THR A 188 -18.48 45.55 -23.75
C THR A 188 -18.69 45.81 -22.25
N SER A 189 -19.53 44.99 -21.61
CA SER A 189 -19.75 45.09 -20.16
C SER A 189 -18.52 44.61 -19.38
N PRO A 190 -18.27 45.09 -18.14
CA PRO A 190 -17.09 44.70 -17.35
C PRO A 190 -16.93 43.18 -17.16
N ARG A 191 -18.04 42.44 -17.08
CA ARG A 191 -18.04 40.97 -17.04
C ARG A 191 -17.51 40.38 -18.35
N ASN A 192 -17.95 40.93 -19.49
CA ASN A 192 -17.51 40.47 -20.81
C ASN A 192 -16.07 40.90 -21.10
N THR A 193 -15.65 42.09 -20.68
CA THR A 193 -14.25 42.53 -20.75
C THR A 193 -13.34 41.59 -19.97
N LEU A 194 -13.72 41.24 -18.74
CA LEU A 194 -12.98 40.27 -17.93
C LEU A 194 -12.92 38.89 -18.61
N LEU A 195 -14.07 38.33 -18.98
CA LEU A 195 -14.15 36.95 -19.49
C LEU A 195 -13.57 36.78 -20.90
N ARG A 196 -13.69 37.79 -21.77
CA ARG A 196 -13.34 37.70 -23.20
C ARG A 196 -12.04 38.40 -23.57
N VAL A 197 -11.55 39.33 -22.76
CA VAL A 197 -10.33 40.10 -23.04
C VAL A 197 -9.27 39.80 -21.98
N GLN A 198 -9.54 40.11 -20.71
CA GLN A 198 -8.52 40.01 -19.67
C GLN A 198 -8.12 38.57 -19.35
N LEU A 199 -9.08 37.68 -19.06
CA LEU A 199 -8.77 36.28 -18.72
C LEU A 199 -8.01 35.53 -19.82
N PRO A 200 -8.38 35.62 -21.11
CA PRO A 200 -7.61 34.98 -22.18
C PRO A 200 -6.18 35.50 -22.33
N LEU A 201 -5.95 36.80 -22.07
CA LEU A 201 -4.62 37.42 -22.13
C LEU A 201 -3.78 37.13 -20.87
N ALA A 202 -4.43 37.04 -19.71
CA ALA A 202 -3.83 36.69 -18.42
C ALA A 202 -3.54 35.19 -18.29
N LEU A 203 -4.17 34.35 -19.11
CA LEU A 203 -4.13 32.90 -18.99
C LEU A 203 -2.71 32.29 -18.89
N PRO A 204 -1.68 32.76 -19.63
CA PRO A 204 -0.32 32.26 -19.44
C PRO A 204 0.19 32.43 -17.99
N THR A 205 -0.06 33.58 -17.39
CA THR A 205 0.32 33.88 -16.00
C THR A 205 -0.54 33.08 -15.02
N VAL A 206 -1.85 32.96 -15.25
CA VAL A 206 -2.74 32.11 -14.44
C VAL A 206 -2.28 30.64 -14.48
N MET A 207 -1.92 30.12 -15.66
CA MET A 207 -1.42 28.75 -15.84
C MET A 207 -0.05 28.53 -15.20
N ALA A 208 0.82 29.55 -15.16
CA ALA A 208 2.03 29.48 -14.35
C ALA A 208 1.71 29.39 -12.86
N GLY A 209 0.67 30.11 -12.39
CA GLY A 209 0.12 29.95 -11.05
C GLY A 209 -0.40 28.54 -10.78
N VAL A 210 -1.16 27.96 -11.71
CA VAL A 210 -1.63 26.57 -11.62
C VAL A 210 -0.47 25.59 -11.49
N ASN A 211 0.58 25.75 -12.29
CA ASN A 211 1.76 24.90 -12.18
C ASN A 211 2.40 25.02 -10.79
N GLN A 212 2.50 26.23 -10.22
CA GLN A 212 3.04 26.42 -8.87
C GLN A 212 2.15 25.80 -7.79
N VAL A 213 0.83 25.88 -7.92
CA VAL A 213 -0.11 25.20 -7.00
C VAL A 213 0.16 23.68 -7.01
N ILE A 214 0.30 23.08 -8.20
CA ILE A 214 0.57 21.64 -8.34
C ILE A 214 1.94 21.28 -7.75
N MET A 215 2.99 22.04 -8.09
CA MET A 215 4.35 21.74 -7.65
C MET A 215 4.53 21.88 -6.15
N LEU A 216 4.00 22.95 -5.54
CA LEU A 216 3.98 23.09 -4.08
C LEU A 216 3.05 22.05 -3.44
N GLY A 217 1.96 21.70 -4.12
CA GLY A 217 1.02 20.68 -3.66
C GLY A 217 1.68 19.31 -3.54
N LEU A 218 2.47 18.90 -4.53
CA LEU A 218 3.22 17.65 -4.50
C LEU A 218 4.31 17.65 -3.41
N SER A 219 5.01 18.77 -3.22
CA SER A 219 5.97 18.89 -2.11
C SER A 219 5.28 18.76 -0.75
N MET A 220 4.08 19.31 -0.60
CA MET A 220 3.33 19.24 0.64
C MET A 220 2.70 17.86 0.86
N ALA A 221 2.29 17.17 -0.20
CA ALA A 221 1.80 15.78 -0.14
C ALA A 221 2.84 14.82 0.45
N ALA A 222 4.13 15.05 0.17
CA ALA A 222 5.22 14.28 0.79
C ALA A 222 5.28 14.47 2.33
N ILE A 223 5.08 15.71 2.80
CA ILE A 223 5.05 16.06 4.23
C ILE A 223 3.77 15.54 4.89
N ALA A 224 2.64 15.62 4.18
CA ALA A 224 1.35 15.15 4.66
C ALA A 224 1.32 13.63 4.96
N GLY A 225 2.25 12.84 4.41
CA GLY A 225 2.45 11.44 4.75
C GLY A 225 2.57 11.16 6.26
N MET A 226 3.08 12.13 7.04
CA MET A 226 3.25 11.99 8.50
C MET A 226 1.93 11.96 9.28
N VAL A 227 0.82 12.34 8.66
CA VAL A 227 -0.52 12.35 9.28
C VAL A 227 -1.41 11.23 8.78
N GLY A 228 -0.80 10.12 8.34
CA GLY A 228 -1.50 8.90 7.97
C GLY A 228 -2.20 8.96 6.62
N THR A 229 -1.78 9.83 5.70
CA THR A 229 -2.34 9.89 4.32
C THR A 229 -1.89 8.74 3.43
N GLY A 230 -0.87 7.97 3.86
CA GLY A 230 -0.22 6.97 3.03
C GLY A 230 0.52 7.56 1.83
N GLY A 231 0.60 6.80 0.74
CA GLY A 231 1.24 7.20 -0.51
C GLY A 231 2.76 7.35 -0.40
N LEU A 232 3.39 7.91 -1.44
CA LEU A 232 4.84 8.13 -1.50
C LEU A 232 5.34 9.05 -0.38
N GLY A 233 4.49 9.95 0.13
CA GLY A 233 4.79 10.72 1.33
C GLY A 233 4.92 9.82 2.56
N GLY A 234 3.97 8.89 2.75
CA GLY A 234 4.08 7.82 3.74
C GLY A 234 5.38 7.05 3.60
N ASP A 235 5.71 6.58 2.39
CA ASP A 235 6.93 5.82 2.11
C ASP A 235 8.21 6.60 2.45
N VAL A 236 8.26 7.90 2.15
CA VAL A 236 9.38 8.76 2.53
C VAL A 236 9.49 8.89 4.04
N ASN A 237 8.36 9.09 4.73
CA ASN A 237 8.35 9.21 6.18
C ASN A 237 8.68 7.88 6.87
N GLU A 238 8.30 6.75 6.29
CA GLU A 238 8.73 5.42 6.72
C GLU A 238 10.22 5.19 6.45
N ALA A 239 10.72 5.58 5.27
CA ALA A 239 12.12 5.46 4.91
C ALA A 239 13.01 6.26 5.86
N ILE A 240 12.61 7.50 6.17
CA ILE A 240 13.24 8.32 7.22
C ILE A 240 13.09 7.61 8.56
N GLY A 241 11.85 7.22 8.90
CA GLY A 241 11.36 6.55 10.11
C GLY A 241 12.03 5.22 10.46
N GLN A 242 12.81 4.66 9.55
CA GLN A 242 13.52 3.40 9.78
C GLN A 242 14.94 3.39 9.16
N LEU A 243 15.50 4.51 8.69
CA LEU A 243 16.81 4.61 7.99
C LEU A 243 16.99 3.80 6.69
N ASN A 244 15.95 3.58 5.87
CA ASN A 244 16.15 2.90 4.58
C ASN A 244 16.39 3.91 3.47
N VAL A 245 17.67 4.06 3.15
CA VAL A 245 18.13 4.89 2.03
C VAL A 245 17.61 4.35 0.69
N GLY A 246 17.43 3.04 0.53
CA GLY A 246 16.84 2.40 -0.65
C GLY A 246 15.41 2.85 -0.89
N LEU A 247 14.49 2.55 0.03
CA LEU A 247 13.07 2.97 -0.05
C LEU A 247 12.95 4.49 -0.19
N GLY A 248 13.74 5.26 0.57
CA GLY A 248 13.73 6.72 0.48
C GLY A 248 14.19 7.22 -0.89
N SER A 249 15.14 6.52 -1.53
CA SER A 249 15.58 6.82 -2.89
C SER A 249 14.53 6.43 -3.93
N GLU A 250 13.93 5.25 -3.81
CA GLU A 250 12.87 4.76 -4.71
C GLU A 250 11.63 5.66 -4.64
N ALA A 251 11.13 5.95 -3.44
CA ALA A 251 10.01 6.86 -3.21
C ALA A 251 10.35 8.29 -3.67
N GLY A 252 11.56 8.77 -3.41
CA GLY A 252 12.04 10.07 -3.89
C GLY A 252 12.07 10.16 -5.42
N VAL A 253 12.59 9.13 -6.10
CA VAL A 253 12.59 9.05 -7.57
C VAL A 253 11.17 8.97 -8.12
N ALA A 254 10.28 8.18 -7.49
CA ALA A 254 8.87 8.12 -7.87
C ALA A 254 8.17 9.48 -7.76
N ILE A 255 8.39 10.22 -6.67
CA ILE A 255 7.89 11.60 -6.49
C ILE A 255 8.43 12.50 -7.60
N VAL A 256 9.72 12.41 -7.93
CA VAL A 256 10.33 13.20 -9.01
C VAL A 256 9.72 12.86 -10.38
N ILE A 257 9.45 11.58 -10.67
CA ILE A 257 8.78 11.17 -11.91
C ILE A 257 7.37 11.76 -12.00
N LEU A 258 6.59 11.69 -10.92
CA LEU A 258 5.28 12.35 -10.84
C LEU A 258 5.39 13.87 -11.04
N ALA A 259 6.36 14.51 -10.37
CA ALA A 259 6.60 15.95 -10.47
C ALA A 259 6.90 16.37 -11.91
N ILE A 260 7.82 15.65 -12.56
CA ILE A 260 8.19 15.90 -13.95
C ILE A 260 6.98 15.68 -14.86
N TYR A 261 6.21 14.61 -14.67
CA TYR A 261 5.02 14.37 -15.49
C TYR A 261 4.02 15.52 -15.36
N LEU A 262 3.66 15.89 -14.12
CA LEU A 262 2.70 16.95 -13.83
C LEU A 262 3.16 18.32 -14.36
N ASP A 263 4.41 18.72 -14.11
CA ASP A 263 4.98 19.97 -14.65
C ASP A 263 4.89 19.99 -16.18
N ARG A 264 5.31 18.90 -16.82
CA ARG A 264 5.42 18.83 -18.26
C ARG A 264 4.05 18.86 -18.92
N MET A 265 3.06 18.15 -18.39
CA MET A 265 1.70 18.11 -18.91
C MET A 265 0.97 19.44 -18.68
N THR A 266 1.07 20.01 -17.48
CA THR A 266 0.42 21.30 -17.14
C THR A 266 0.99 22.44 -17.98
N SER A 267 2.31 22.51 -18.13
CA SER A 267 2.98 23.49 -18.98
C SER A 267 2.55 23.36 -20.46
N ALA A 268 2.43 22.12 -20.96
CA ALA A 268 1.98 21.87 -22.33
C ALA A 268 0.54 22.33 -22.55
N LEU A 269 -0.37 22.05 -21.61
CA LEU A 269 -1.75 22.53 -21.66
C LEU A 269 -1.81 24.07 -21.69
N GLY A 270 -1.03 24.76 -20.86
CA GLY A 270 -0.96 26.23 -20.86
C GLY A 270 -0.59 26.83 -22.22
N THR A 271 0.34 26.20 -22.95
CA THR A 271 0.71 26.63 -24.31
C THR A 271 -0.38 26.39 -25.35
N GLN A 272 -1.22 25.37 -25.18
CA GLN A 272 -2.28 25.04 -26.13
C GLN A 272 -3.56 25.84 -25.92
N VAL A 273 -3.90 26.18 -24.67
CA VAL A 273 -5.10 26.96 -24.36
C VAL A 273 -4.90 28.46 -24.62
N SER A 274 -3.68 28.99 -24.43
CA SER A 274 -3.41 30.42 -24.66
C SER A 274 -3.39 30.79 -26.16
N PRO A 275 -4.09 31.86 -26.59
CA PRO A 275 -4.05 32.34 -27.98
C PRO A 275 -2.64 32.70 -28.46
N LEU A 276 -1.83 33.28 -27.56
CA LEU A 276 -0.43 33.63 -27.81
C LEU A 276 0.47 32.38 -27.87
N GLY A 277 0.26 31.40 -26.99
CA GLY A 277 0.96 30.12 -27.02
C GLY A 277 0.69 29.32 -28.28
N ARG A 278 -0.56 29.31 -28.77
CA ARG A 278 -0.92 28.71 -30.06
C ARG A 278 -0.16 29.34 -31.24
N ARG A 279 -0.03 30.67 -31.26
CA ARG A 279 0.74 31.39 -32.29
C ARG A 279 2.24 31.09 -32.19
N ALA A 280 2.80 31.06 -30.97
CA ALA A 280 4.20 30.72 -30.74
C ALA A 280 4.51 29.27 -31.15
N ALA A 281 3.65 28.33 -30.78
CA ALA A 281 3.77 26.91 -31.16
C ALA A 281 3.64 26.71 -32.68
N ALA A 282 2.74 27.45 -33.34
CA ALA A 282 2.61 27.44 -34.80
C ALA A 282 3.87 27.98 -35.51
N LYS A 283 4.47 29.06 -34.98
CA LYS A 283 5.71 29.63 -35.50
C LYS A 283 6.91 28.69 -35.31
N ALA A 284 7.00 28.02 -34.16
CA ALA A 284 8.02 27.00 -33.90
C ALA A 284 7.88 25.79 -34.83
N ARG A 285 6.63 25.37 -35.15
CA ARG A 285 6.36 24.31 -36.14
C ARG A 285 6.77 24.69 -37.56
N ALA A 286 6.55 25.95 -37.94
CA ALA A 286 6.97 26.44 -39.26
C ALA A 286 8.49 26.47 -39.44
N ALA A 287 9.26 26.52 -38.35
CA ALA A 287 10.72 26.51 -38.36
C ALA A 287 11.34 25.08 -38.37
N GLY A 288 10.57 24.03 -38.05
CA GLY A 288 11.04 22.64 -38.02
C GLY A 288 10.40 21.81 -39.12
N GLY A 289 11.16 21.44 -40.15
CA GLY A 289 10.68 20.63 -41.29
C GLY A 289 10.03 19.29 -40.89
N LEU A 290 9.14 18.80 -41.76
CA LEU A 290 8.36 17.57 -41.59
C LEU A 290 9.25 16.33 -41.32
N LYS A 291 9.25 15.87 -40.06
CA LYS A 291 9.64 14.50 -39.70
C LYS A 291 8.42 13.77 -39.12
N ILE A 292 8.21 12.53 -39.53
CA ILE A 292 7.14 11.61 -39.07
C ILE A 292 7.02 11.55 -37.53
N TRP A 293 8.14 11.79 -36.82
CA TRP A 293 8.22 11.88 -35.35
C TRP A 293 7.53 13.10 -34.71
N SER A 294 6.95 14.00 -35.50
CA SER A 294 6.27 15.23 -35.03
C SER A 294 4.74 15.17 -35.15
N TYR A 295 4.17 14.03 -35.56
CA TYR A 295 2.73 13.88 -35.71
C TYR A 295 2.03 14.01 -34.35
N ARG A 296 1.13 15.00 -34.24
CA ARG A 296 0.23 15.19 -33.09
C ARG A 296 -1.21 15.12 -33.61
N PRO A 297 -2.06 14.23 -33.09
CA PRO A 297 -3.47 14.20 -33.47
C PRO A 297 -4.16 15.51 -33.07
N ARG A 298 -5.24 15.88 -33.78
CA ARG A 298 -6.05 17.05 -33.45
C ARG A 298 -6.57 16.93 -32.01
N PRO A 299 -6.67 18.02 -31.22
CA PRO A 299 -7.09 17.98 -29.81
C PRO A 299 -8.41 17.22 -29.58
N GLN A 300 -9.34 17.30 -30.53
CA GLN A 300 -10.61 16.58 -30.50
C GLN A 300 -10.42 15.05 -30.54
N VAL A 301 -9.49 14.56 -31.36
CA VAL A 301 -9.15 13.12 -31.48
C VAL A 301 -8.39 12.64 -30.24
N ALA A 302 -7.53 13.48 -29.65
CA ALA A 302 -6.84 13.19 -28.40
C ALA A 302 -7.83 13.09 -27.21
N VAL A 303 -8.77 14.04 -27.08
CA VAL A 303 -9.79 14.01 -26.02
C VAL A 303 -10.70 12.79 -26.16
N ILE A 304 -11.16 12.49 -27.39
CA ILE A 304 -11.96 11.29 -27.66
C ILE A 304 -11.16 10.02 -27.34
N GLY A 305 -9.86 9.98 -27.67
CA GLY A 305 -8.99 8.85 -27.35
C GLY A 305 -8.78 8.64 -25.84
N VAL A 306 -8.57 9.71 -25.05
CA VAL A 306 -8.52 9.62 -23.57
C VAL A 306 -9.85 9.13 -23.01
N VAL A 307 -10.98 9.66 -23.50
CA VAL A 307 -12.31 9.28 -23.03
C VAL A 307 -12.62 7.82 -23.36
N ILE A 308 -12.28 7.35 -24.57
CA ILE A 308 -12.45 5.94 -24.96
C ILE A 308 -11.54 5.04 -24.10
N LEU A 309 -10.27 5.41 -23.91
CA LEU A 309 -9.36 4.65 -23.03
C LEU A 309 -9.84 4.61 -21.58
N GLY A 310 -10.40 5.73 -21.07
CA GLY A 310 -11.00 5.81 -19.74
C GLY A 310 -12.29 4.99 -19.62
N LEU A 311 -13.13 4.95 -20.65
CA LEU A 311 -14.35 4.12 -20.68
C LEU A 311 -14.02 2.63 -20.83
N VAL A 312 -12.99 2.28 -21.60
CA VAL A 312 -12.51 0.90 -21.73
C VAL A 312 -11.86 0.42 -20.43
N ALA A 313 -11.04 1.25 -19.80
CA ALA A 313 -10.43 0.94 -18.50
C ALA A 313 -11.48 0.85 -17.37
N GLY A 314 -12.42 1.81 -17.32
CA GLY A 314 -13.53 1.78 -16.35
C GLY A 314 -14.53 0.66 -16.60
N GLY A 315 -14.74 0.27 -17.87
CA GLY A 315 -15.57 -0.88 -18.23
C GLY A 315 -14.92 -2.22 -17.90
N MET A 316 -13.60 -2.37 -18.11
CA MET A 316 -12.87 -3.59 -17.74
C MET A 316 -12.71 -3.75 -16.22
N GLY A 317 -12.71 -2.67 -15.43
CA GLY A 317 -12.70 -2.76 -13.96
C GLY A 317 -14.05 -3.15 -13.32
N ILE A 318 -15.17 -2.97 -14.04
CA ILE A 318 -16.51 -3.39 -13.57
C ILE A 318 -16.78 -4.88 -13.93
N PHE A 319 -16.09 -5.42 -14.93
CA PHE A 319 -16.26 -6.81 -15.40
C PHE A 319 -15.01 -7.70 -15.18
N GLY A 320 -13.88 -7.13 -14.79
CA GLY A 320 -12.67 -7.83 -14.38
C GLY A 320 -12.73 -8.12 -12.89
N GLY A 321 -12.70 -9.40 -12.54
CA GLY A 321 -12.97 -9.91 -11.21
C GLY A 321 -12.31 -9.10 -10.10
N SER A 322 -13.09 -8.82 -9.06
CA SER A 322 -12.59 -8.62 -7.70
C SER A 322 -11.43 -9.59 -7.47
N GLY A 323 -10.23 -9.04 -7.28
CA GLY A 323 -9.04 -9.84 -7.02
C GLY A 323 -9.30 -10.86 -5.92
N ASP A 324 -8.74 -12.05 -6.10
CA ASP A 324 -8.77 -13.16 -5.16
C ASP A 324 -8.40 -12.67 -3.75
N SER A 325 -9.40 -12.28 -2.96
CA SER A 325 -9.32 -12.51 -1.53
C SER A 325 -9.46 -14.01 -1.39
N ASP A 326 -8.37 -14.70 -1.02
CA ASP A 326 -8.43 -16.08 -0.54
C ASP A 326 -9.63 -16.21 0.38
N SER A 327 -10.69 -16.88 -0.09
CA SER A 327 -11.96 -16.88 0.64
C SER A 327 -11.72 -17.54 2.00
N VAL A 328 -11.70 -16.73 3.07
CA VAL A 328 -11.51 -17.23 4.42
C VAL A 328 -12.65 -18.21 4.70
N ALA A 329 -12.31 -19.46 4.98
CA ALA A 329 -13.29 -20.53 5.19
C ALA A 329 -14.37 -20.07 6.19
N ALA A 330 -15.65 -20.34 5.89
CA ALA A 330 -16.80 -19.77 6.61
C ALA A 330 -16.75 -19.94 8.15
N GLY A 331 -16.11 -21.00 8.67
CA GLY A 331 -15.93 -21.22 10.12
C GLY A 331 -14.81 -20.40 10.79
N LYS A 332 -13.93 -19.75 10.01
CA LYS A 332 -12.85 -18.87 10.49
C LYS A 332 -13.10 -17.40 10.18
N ASN A 333 -14.05 -17.09 9.31
CA ASN A 333 -14.42 -15.73 8.91
C ASN A 333 -15.32 -15.06 9.97
N VAL A 334 -14.71 -14.63 11.08
CA VAL A 334 -15.39 -13.88 12.14
C VAL A 334 -15.63 -12.42 11.74
N GLY A 335 -14.73 -11.84 10.96
CA GLY A 335 -14.76 -10.43 10.60
C GLY A 335 -15.77 -10.05 9.52
N GLN A 336 -16.15 -10.98 8.64
CA GLN A 336 -17.15 -10.76 7.58
C GLN A 336 -16.88 -9.50 6.72
N GLY A 337 -15.60 -9.19 6.46
CA GLY A 337 -15.17 -8.00 5.72
C GLY A 337 -15.27 -6.70 6.51
N LYS A 338 -15.50 -6.75 7.83
CA LYS A 338 -15.52 -5.56 8.68
C LYS A 338 -14.14 -4.90 8.67
N LYS A 339 -14.14 -3.58 8.49
CA LYS A 339 -12.94 -2.76 8.48
C LYS A 339 -12.44 -2.47 9.90
N ILE A 340 -11.14 -2.62 10.12
CA ILE A 340 -10.45 -2.22 11.35
C ILE A 340 -9.21 -1.40 10.97
N THR A 341 -9.02 -0.26 11.61
CA THR A 341 -7.84 0.59 11.39
C THR A 341 -6.88 0.49 12.58
N LEU A 342 -5.65 0.05 12.33
CA LEU A 342 -4.57 -0.02 13.33
C LEU A 342 -3.61 1.16 13.14
N GLY A 343 -3.37 1.93 14.20
CA GLY A 343 -2.35 2.99 14.20
C GLY A 343 -1.06 2.52 14.86
N TYR A 344 0.10 2.91 14.33
CA TYR A 344 1.39 2.60 14.94
C TYR A 344 2.41 3.74 14.80
N VAL A 345 3.31 3.82 15.76
CA VAL A 345 4.57 4.58 15.65
C VAL A 345 5.61 3.62 15.10
N PRO A 346 6.51 4.02 14.17
CA PRO A 346 7.45 3.11 13.50
C PRO A 346 8.63 2.66 14.40
N TRP A 347 8.33 2.34 15.65
CA TRP A 347 9.23 1.65 16.57
C TRP A 347 9.08 0.14 16.35
N ASP A 348 10.18 -0.60 16.47
CA ASP A 348 10.25 -2.03 16.12
C ASP A 348 9.12 -2.87 16.76
N GLU A 349 8.88 -2.69 18.06
CA GLU A 349 7.84 -3.43 18.78
C GLU A 349 6.42 -3.01 18.35
N GLY A 350 6.25 -1.74 17.95
CA GLY A 350 5.01 -1.21 17.43
C GLY A 350 4.68 -1.75 16.05
N VAL A 351 5.68 -1.82 15.17
CA VAL A 351 5.58 -2.45 13.85
C VAL A 351 5.26 -3.94 14.02
N ALA A 352 6.04 -4.65 14.85
CA ALA A 352 5.87 -6.07 15.08
C ALA A 352 4.46 -6.42 15.58
N SER A 353 4.00 -5.77 16.65
CA SER A 353 2.67 -6.01 17.20
C SER A 353 1.55 -5.62 16.24
N THR A 354 1.67 -4.50 15.53
CA THR A 354 0.63 -4.02 14.61
C THR A 354 0.47 -4.94 13.40
N PHE A 355 1.56 -5.32 12.74
CA PHE A 355 1.49 -6.19 11.57
C PHE A 355 1.16 -7.64 11.95
N LEU A 356 1.54 -8.10 13.15
CA LEU A 356 1.05 -9.37 13.71
C LEU A 356 -0.47 -9.38 13.83
N TRP A 357 -1.05 -8.33 14.41
CA TRP A 357 -2.50 -8.22 14.53
C TRP A 357 -3.19 -8.02 13.19
N LYS A 358 -2.59 -7.27 12.27
CA LYS A 358 -3.10 -7.14 10.90
C LYS A 358 -3.25 -8.52 10.24
N GLU A 359 -2.19 -9.31 10.22
CA GLU A 359 -2.21 -10.66 9.61
C GLU A 359 -3.21 -11.58 10.32
N MET A 360 -3.25 -11.59 11.66
CA MET A 360 -4.19 -12.43 12.40
C MET A 360 -5.65 -12.04 12.14
N LEU A 361 -5.97 -10.75 12.08
CA LEU A 361 -7.32 -10.27 11.80
C LEU A 361 -7.74 -10.53 10.35
N GLU A 362 -6.83 -10.36 9.37
CA GLU A 362 -7.08 -10.71 7.97
C GLU A 362 -7.35 -12.22 7.82
N GLN A 363 -6.60 -13.08 8.53
CA GLN A 363 -6.89 -14.52 8.61
C GLN A 363 -8.23 -14.86 9.28
N ARG A 364 -8.82 -13.90 10.01
CA ARG A 364 -10.17 -14.00 10.59
C ARG A 364 -11.23 -13.27 9.76
N GLY A 365 -10.88 -12.81 8.56
CA GLY A 365 -11.80 -12.22 7.59
C GLY A 365 -12.17 -10.77 7.87
N TYR A 366 -11.32 -10.02 8.57
CA TYR A 366 -11.41 -8.56 8.65
C TYR A 366 -10.65 -7.91 7.49
N GLU A 367 -11.07 -6.71 7.08
CA GLU A 367 -10.27 -5.84 6.23
C GLU A 367 -9.47 -4.89 7.13
N VAL A 368 -8.13 -4.96 7.11
CA VAL A 368 -7.32 -4.23 8.08
C VAL A 368 -6.40 -3.21 7.42
N GLU A 369 -6.50 -1.97 7.87
CA GLU A 369 -5.65 -0.87 7.42
C GLU A 369 -4.64 -0.50 8.52
N ALA A 370 -3.34 -0.61 8.25
CA ALA A 370 -2.29 -0.18 9.17
C ALA A 370 -1.75 1.21 8.78
N LYS A 371 -1.76 2.16 9.71
CA LYS A 371 -1.36 3.56 9.48
C LYS A 371 -0.22 3.98 10.39
N GLN A 372 0.84 4.50 9.79
CA GLN A 372 1.97 5.07 10.51
C GLN A 372 1.68 6.51 10.97
N PHE A 373 2.07 6.83 12.20
CA PHE A 373 1.95 8.14 12.81
C PHE A 373 3.12 8.45 13.74
N ASP A 374 3.33 9.73 14.02
CA ASP A 374 4.02 10.15 15.25
C ASP A 374 3.10 9.96 16.48
N ALA A 375 3.68 9.81 17.68
CA ALA A 375 2.92 9.55 18.91
C ALA A 375 1.79 10.59 19.17
N GLY A 376 2.08 11.89 19.02
CA GLY A 376 1.09 12.94 19.25
C GLY A 376 -0.15 12.88 18.32
N PRO A 377 0.05 12.88 16.99
CA PRO A 377 -1.02 12.63 16.01
C PRO A 377 -1.74 11.30 16.21
N LEU A 378 -1.03 10.23 16.58
CA LEU A 378 -1.61 8.91 16.86
C LEU A 378 -2.64 8.97 18.00
N TYR A 379 -2.29 9.53 19.16
CA TYR A 379 -3.23 9.66 20.28
C TYR A 379 -4.41 10.57 19.95
N THR A 380 -4.17 11.62 19.16
CA THR A 380 -5.24 12.53 18.71
C THR A 380 -6.23 11.79 17.82
N SER A 381 -5.73 11.00 16.85
CA SER A 381 -6.55 10.19 15.94
C SER A 381 -7.35 9.13 16.67
N LEU A 382 -6.74 8.44 17.63
CA LEU A 382 -7.41 7.41 18.43
C LEU A 382 -8.54 8.02 19.27
N ALA A 383 -8.31 9.19 19.87
CA ALA A 383 -9.31 9.90 20.68
C ALA A 383 -10.45 10.50 19.85
N GLN A 384 -10.23 10.75 18.56
CA GLN A 384 -11.26 11.18 17.60
C GLN A 384 -12.02 10.00 16.98
N GLY A 385 -11.48 8.78 17.09
CA GLY A 385 -12.05 7.57 16.49
C GLY A 385 -11.72 7.38 15.00
N ASP A 386 -10.74 8.11 14.47
CA ASP A 386 -10.27 7.93 13.08
C ASP A 386 -9.40 6.66 12.91
N ILE A 387 -8.83 6.16 14.02
CA ILE A 387 -8.22 4.84 14.11
C ILE A 387 -8.87 4.06 15.25
N ASP A 388 -8.94 2.73 15.12
CA ASP A 388 -9.65 1.89 16.08
C ASP A 388 -8.75 1.45 17.24
N ILE A 389 -7.52 1.02 16.95
CA ILE A 389 -6.64 0.36 17.90
C ILE A 389 -5.19 0.81 17.71
N VAL A 390 -4.46 0.92 18.82
CA VAL A 390 -3.00 1.05 18.87
C VAL A 390 -2.47 0.04 19.86
N THR A 391 -1.52 -0.80 19.45
CA THR A 391 -0.91 -1.82 20.32
C THR A 391 0.29 -1.31 21.11
N ASN A 392 0.86 -0.15 20.78
CA ASN A 392 2.15 0.29 21.34
C ASN A 392 2.07 1.52 22.26
N SER A 393 1.25 1.45 23.32
CA SER A 393 1.11 2.54 24.28
C SER A 393 1.85 2.28 25.59
N TRP A 394 2.92 3.02 25.84
CA TRP A 394 3.77 2.86 27.02
C TRP A 394 3.18 3.61 28.23
N LEU A 395 2.58 2.86 29.16
CA LEU A 395 1.85 3.40 30.31
C LEU A 395 2.31 2.75 31.62
N PRO A 396 2.23 3.47 32.76
CA PRO A 396 1.65 4.81 32.92
C PRO A 396 2.64 5.98 32.73
N THR A 397 3.93 5.72 32.52
CA THR A 397 5.00 6.71 32.69
C THR A 397 5.33 7.45 31.41
N THR A 398 5.64 6.73 30.32
CA THR A 398 6.14 7.33 29.07
C THR A 398 5.08 8.19 28.41
N HIS A 399 3.88 7.67 28.19
CA HIS A 399 2.78 8.38 27.54
C HIS A 399 1.81 9.06 28.50
N GLU A 400 2.23 9.35 29.75
CA GLU A 400 1.40 10.00 30.77
C GLU A 400 0.72 11.30 30.26
N GLN A 401 1.47 12.11 29.51
CA GLN A 401 0.97 13.38 28.97
C GLN A 401 -0.20 13.20 28.00
N TYR A 402 -0.20 12.12 27.21
CA TYR A 402 -1.28 11.80 26.30
C TYR A 402 -2.44 11.16 27.04
N TRP A 403 -2.15 10.28 28.01
CA TRP A 403 -3.17 9.67 28.85
C TRP A 403 -3.96 10.71 29.66
N LYS A 404 -3.27 11.69 30.27
CA LYS A 404 -3.91 12.82 30.96
C LYS A 404 -4.81 13.66 30.05
N LYS A 405 -4.45 13.78 28.77
CA LYS A 405 -5.18 14.63 27.80
C LYS A 405 -6.36 13.89 27.15
N TYR A 406 -6.20 12.59 26.89
CA TYR A 406 -7.10 11.83 26.03
C TYR A 406 -7.74 10.61 26.72
N GLY A 407 -7.25 10.18 27.89
CA GLY A 407 -7.65 8.93 28.54
C GLY A 407 -9.16 8.76 28.77
N ASP A 408 -9.88 9.85 29.07
CA ASP A 408 -11.35 9.81 29.22
C ASP A 408 -12.09 9.42 27.92
N ARG A 409 -11.43 9.61 26.76
CA ARG A 409 -11.92 9.29 25.41
C ARG A 409 -11.29 8.04 24.81
N LEU A 410 -10.55 7.28 25.60
CA LEU A 410 -9.87 6.06 25.18
C LEU A 410 -10.33 4.89 26.08
N ASP A 411 -10.16 3.69 25.56
CA ASP A 411 -10.31 2.45 26.33
C ASP A 411 -8.97 1.72 26.35
N ASP A 412 -8.48 1.40 27.55
CA ASP A 412 -7.29 0.58 27.76
C ASP A 412 -7.68 -0.90 27.82
N LEU A 413 -7.19 -1.67 26.84
CA LEU A 413 -7.43 -3.10 26.75
C LEU A 413 -6.40 -3.91 27.55
N GLY A 414 -5.41 -3.26 28.17
CA GLY A 414 -4.44 -3.85 29.06
C GLY A 414 -3.03 -3.93 28.46
N SER A 415 -2.05 -4.15 29.34
CA SER A 415 -0.66 -4.38 28.97
C SER A 415 -0.49 -5.77 28.34
N TRP A 416 0.21 -5.87 27.22
CA TRP A 416 0.62 -7.14 26.62
C TRP A 416 2.11 -7.47 26.82
N TYR A 417 2.92 -6.52 27.31
CA TYR A 417 4.34 -6.71 27.62
C TYR A 417 4.78 -5.79 28.76
N ASP A 418 5.39 -6.33 29.82
CA ASP A 418 5.60 -5.59 31.08
C ASP A 418 7.09 -5.29 31.39
N ASN A 419 8.03 -5.86 30.63
CA ASN A 419 9.47 -5.79 30.94
C ASN A 419 10.14 -4.62 30.22
N THR A 420 9.75 -3.39 30.53
CA THR A 420 10.26 -2.21 29.83
C THR A 420 11.16 -1.32 30.67
N SER A 421 12.04 -0.57 29.99
CA SER A 421 12.82 0.51 30.59
C SER A 421 13.17 1.59 29.59
N LEU A 422 13.41 2.81 30.08
CA LEU A 422 13.90 3.95 29.30
C LEU A 422 15.33 4.26 29.73
N GLU A 423 16.18 4.65 28.78
CA GLU A 423 17.61 4.80 29.00
C GLU A 423 18.21 6.02 28.31
N LEU A 424 19.21 6.63 28.96
CA LEU A 424 20.29 7.20 28.16
C LEU A 424 21.33 6.11 27.95
N THR A 425 21.85 6.04 26.73
CA THR A 425 22.76 4.99 26.31
C THR A 425 24.00 5.57 25.66
N VAL A 426 25.13 4.95 25.97
CA VAL A 426 26.44 5.28 25.40
C VAL A 426 27.07 4.02 24.79
N PRO A 427 27.98 4.13 23.81
CA PRO A 427 28.75 2.99 23.33
C PRO A 427 29.60 2.35 24.44
N ALA A 428 29.74 1.02 24.42
CA ALA A 428 30.45 0.27 25.47
C ALA A 428 31.93 0.66 25.63
N TYR A 429 32.56 1.22 24.58
CA TYR A 429 33.93 1.72 24.67
C TYR A 429 34.11 2.95 25.58
N MET A 430 33.02 3.60 25.99
CA MET A 430 33.03 4.73 26.93
C MET A 430 33.15 4.25 28.38
N LYS A 431 34.35 3.85 28.80
CA LYS A 431 34.60 3.21 30.10
C LYS A 431 34.37 4.10 31.33
N ASP A 432 34.33 5.41 31.13
CA ASP A 432 34.26 6.40 32.21
C ASP A 432 32.82 6.87 32.54
N VAL A 433 31.81 6.37 31.82
CA VAL A 433 30.40 6.79 31.99
C VAL A 433 29.51 5.56 32.17
N ASP A 434 29.07 5.25 33.40
CA ASP A 434 28.26 4.07 33.72
C ASP A 434 26.85 4.42 34.26
N SER A 435 26.63 5.68 34.61
CA SER A 435 25.37 6.18 35.16
C SER A 435 25.03 7.56 34.62
N LEU A 436 23.75 7.96 34.76
CA LEU A 436 23.30 9.32 34.46
C LEU A 436 24.05 10.38 35.28
N ALA A 437 24.52 10.04 36.48
CA ALA A 437 25.30 10.95 37.32
C ALA A 437 26.69 11.24 36.73
N ASP A 438 27.26 10.30 35.98
CA ASP A 438 28.62 10.42 35.40
C ASP A 438 28.66 11.37 34.20
N LEU A 439 27.52 11.74 33.62
CA LEU A 439 27.44 12.72 32.55
C LEU A 439 27.75 14.15 33.04
N LYS A 440 27.54 14.43 34.32
CA LYS A 440 27.74 15.77 34.87
C LYS A 440 29.21 16.18 34.78
N GLY A 441 29.46 17.38 34.28
CA GLY A 441 30.79 17.91 34.03
C GLY A 441 31.46 17.38 32.75
N LYS A 442 30.80 16.49 31.98
CA LYS A 442 31.36 15.88 30.77
C LYS A 442 30.75 16.42 29.47
N ALA A 443 29.93 17.47 29.52
CA ALA A 443 29.30 18.05 28.33
C ALA A 443 30.25 18.29 27.16
N GLY A 444 31.48 18.78 27.43
CA GLY A 444 32.49 19.02 26.40
C GLY A 444 32.86 17.77 25.59
N GLN A 445 32.83 16.58 26.20
CA GLN A 445 33.12 15.29 25.54
C GLN A 445 32.04 14.94 24.51
N PHE A 446 30.80 15.34 24.74
CA PHE A 446 29.64 15.05 23.89
C PHE A 446 29.19 16.27 23.06
N GLY A 447 30.03 17.31 22.98
CA GLY A 447 29.68 18.55 22.28
C GLY A 447 28.48 19.30 22.87
N GLY A 448 28.17 19.07 24.16
CA GLY A 448 27.05 19.65 24.88
C GLY A 448 25.68 19.15 24.42
N LYS A 449 25.61 17.94 23.83
CA LYS A 449 24.38 17.42 23.22
C LYS A 449 24.03 16.02 23.71
N ILE A 450 22.73 15.77 23.78
CA ILE A 450 22.15 14.41 23.85
C ILE A 450 21.33 14.24 22.58
N THR A 451 21.65 13.23 21.78
CA THR A 451 20.91 12.94 20.54
C THR A 451 19.63 12.19 20.90
N GLY A 452 18.48 12.83 20.72
CA GLY A 452 17.18 12.28 21.07
C GLY A 452 16.41 11.73 19.86
N ILE A 453 15.23 11.20 20.11
CA ILE A 453 14.31 10.66 19.10
C ILE A 453 13.22 11.68 18.70
N GLU A 454 12.04 11.22 18.26
CA GLU A 454 10.92 12.06 17.88
C GLU A 454 10.52 13.02 19.01
N SER A 455 10.36 14.31 18.71
CA SER A 455 10.02 15.32 19.73
C SER A 455 8.68 15.05 20.46
N SER A 456 7.79 14.28 19.83
CA SER A 456 6.48 13.89 20.37
C SER A 456 6.53 12.61 21.22
N ALA A 457 7.67 11.90 21.26
CA ALA A 457 7.83 10.72 22.09
C ALA A 457 7.74 11.08 23.59
N GLY A 458 7.11 10.20 24.38
CA GLY A 458 6.95 10.40 25.82
C GLY A 458 8.27 10.53 26.57
N GLU A 459 9.25 9.68 26.21
CA GLU A 459 10.60 9.69 26.76
C GLU A 459 11.26 11.07 26.60
N MET A 460 11.09 11.72 25.44
CA MET A 460 11.69 13.02 25.15
C MET A 460 11.11 14.14 26.02
N ALA A 461 9.81 14.08 26.30
CA ALA A 461 9.16 15.01 27.22
C ALA A 461 9.68 14.81 28.65
N MET A 462 9.82 13.56 29.10
CA MET A 462 10.35 13.23 30.43
C MET A 462 11.83 13.61 30.58
N LEU A 463 12.65 13.36 29.56
CA LEU A 463 14.06 13.71 29.55
C LEU A 463 14.24 15.20 29.83
N LYS A 464 13.54 16.04 29.04
CA LYS A 464 13.64 17.50 29.11
C LYS A 464 13.05 18.09 30.39
N SER A 465 11.92 17.57 30.85
CA SER A 465 11.17 18.16 31.97
C SER A 465 11.61 17.66 33.35
N LYS A 466 12.10 16.42 33.44
CA LYS A 466 12.35 15.74 34.71
C LYS A 466 13.78 15.20 34.83
N VAL A 467 14.23 14.37 33.89
CA VAL A 467 15.48 13.60 34.05
C VAL A 467 16.71 14.48 34.07
N LEU A 468 16.84 15.44 33.14
CA LEU A 468 17.98 16.34 33.12
C LEU A 468 18.08 17.19 34.39
N GLY A 469 16.95 17.75 34.84
CA GLY A 469 16.88 18.52 36.08
C GLY A 469 17.24 17.70 37.32
N ALA A 470 16.80 16.42 37.37
CA ALA A 470 17.12 15.52 38.48
C ALA A 470 18.64 15.29 38.65
N TYR A 471 19.41 15.34 37.55
CA TYR A 471 20.86 15.17 37.57
C TYR A 471 21.65 16.48 37.43
N GLY A 472 20.97 17.61 37.21
CA GLY A 472 21.60 18.91 36.95
C GLY A 472 22.30 18.99 35.60
N LEU A 473 21.83 18.22 34.61
CA LEU A 473 22.34 18.17 33.24
C LEU A 473 21.68 19.20 32.32
N ASP A 474 20.56 19.80 32.74
CA ASP A 474 19.76 20.79 32.01
C ASP A 474 20.53 22.07 31.66
N LYS A 475 21.59 22.38 32.41
CA LYS A 475 22.48 23.53 32.18
C LYS A 475 23.69 23.19 31.29
N GLU A 476 23.97 21.91 31.10
CA GLU A 476 25.19 21.41 30.47
C GLU A 476 24.92 20.79 29.10
N TYR A 477 23.76 20.15 28.94
CA TYR A 477 23.38 19.43 27.73
C TYR A 477 22.12 20.02 27.11
N LYS A 478 22.16 20.17 25.79
CA LYS A 478 20.99 20.41 24.96
C LYS A 478 20.51 19.10 24.36
N VAL A 479 19.25 18.75 24.59
CA VAL A 479 18.62 17.63 23.86
C VAL A 479 18.36 18.07 22.43
N VAL A 480 18.84 17.27 21.48
CA VAL A 480 18.61 17.46 20.06
C VAL A 480 17.44 16.55 19.66
N ASP A 481 16.30 17.16 19.33
CA ASP A 481 15.17 16.43 18.77
C ASP A 481 15.51 15.94 17.37
N SER A 482 15.23 14.66 17.11
CA SER A 482 15.45 14.07 15.80
C SER A 482 14.37 13.02 15.49
N SER A 483 14.74 11.85 14.98
CA SER A 483 13.92 10.66 14.88
C SER A 483 14.74 9.48 15.40
N THR A 484 14.09 8.42 15.87
CA THR A 484 14.72 7.15 16.28
C THR A 484 15.77 6.68 15.25
N PRO A 485 15.44 6.66 13.95
CA PRO A 485 16.39 6.51 12.86
C PRO A 485 17.59 7.44 12.89
N ALA A 486 17.37 8.76 12.86
CA ALA A 486 18.44 9.73 12.77
C ALA A 486 19.40 9.58 13.95
N MET A 487 18.86 9.29 15.13
CA MET A 487 19.60 8.93 16.32
C MET A 487 20.43 7.66 16.11
N LEU A 488 19.85 6.57 15.62
CA LEU A 488 20.58 5.31 15.35
C LEU A 488 21.67 5.47 14.28
N ALA A 489 21.45 6.29 13.25
CA ALA A 489 22.43 6.58 12.21
C ALA A 489 23.61 7.38 12.79
N GLU A 490 23.31 8.37 13.62
CA GLU A 490 24.31 9.16 14.33
C GLU A 490 25.11 8.29 15.31
N LEU A 491 24.44 7.40 16.05
CA LEU A 491 25.06 6.39 16.91
C LEU A 491 26.01 5.48 16.14
N LYS A 492 25.54 4.85 15.05
CA LYS A 492 26.38 3.98 14.20
C LYS A 492 27.58 4.74 13.62
N ARG A 493 27.39 6.00 13.20
CA ARG A 493 28.46 6.86 12.67
C ARG A 493 29.49 7.22 13.74
N ALA A 494 29.06 7.54 14.96
CA ALA A 494 29.94 7.83 16.07
C ALA A 494 30.71 6.57 16.50
N MET A 495 30.03 5.41 16.57
CA MET A 495 30.66 4.13 16.87
C MET A 495 31.72 3.71 15.84
N SER A 496 31.47 3.91 14.54
CA SER A 496 32.45 3.60 13.50
C SER A 496 33.73 4.45 13.58
N LYS A 497 33.62 5.67 14.13
CA LYS A 497 34.75 6.58 14.38
C LYS A 497 35.30 6.52 15.81
N LYS A 498 34.68 5.74 16.70
CA LYS A 498 34.92 5.74 18.16
C LYS A 498 34.81 7.13 18.79
N GLU A 499 33.89 7.95 18.31
CA GLU A 499 33.59 9.29 18.84
C GLU A 499 32.56 9.20 19.99
N PRO A 500 32.75 9.93 21.10
CA PRO A 500 31.78 9.94 22.19
C PRO A 500 30.38 10.38 21.74
N ILE A 501 29.36 9.64 22.15
CA ILE A 501 27.95 9.97 21.90
C ILE A 501 27.09 9.45 23.06
N VAL A 502 26.06 10.22 23.41
CA VAL A 502 24.99 9.81 24.31
C VAL A 502 23.66 9.98 23.59
N VAL A 503 22.83 8.94 23.63
CA VAL A 503 21.54 8.88 22.94
C VAL A 503 20.42 8.50 23.90
N THR A 504 19.18 8.81 23.56
CA THR A 504 17.98 8.20 24.18
C THR A 504 17.69 6.85 23.55
N LEU A 505 17.32 5.85 24.35
CA LEU A 505 16.97 4.49 23.88
C LEU A 505 16.08 3.80 24.93
N TRP A 506 15.47 2.67 24.59
CA TRP A 506 14.59 1.93 25.49
C TRP A 506 14.77 0.43 25.36
N SER A 507 14.17 -0.32 26.29
CA SER A 507 14.10 -1.78 26.26
C SER A 507 12.64 -2.24 26.27
N PRO A 508 12.26 -3.22 25.43
CA PRO A 508 13.11 -3.99 24.51
C PRO A 508 13.51 -3.16 23.27
N HIS A 509 14.72 -3.38 22.75
CA HIS A 509 15.17 -2.79 21.49
C HIS A 509 16.35 -3.58 20.92
N TRP A 510 16.29 -3.93 19.63
CA TRP A 510 17.29 -4.77 18.94
C TRP A 510 18.72 -4.22 18.99
N ALA A 511 18.87 -2.90 19.04
CA ALA A 511 20.18 -2.25 19.07
C ALA A 511 21.07 -2.73 20.23
N TYR A 512 20.52 -3.18 21.36
CA TYR A 512 21.32 -3.76 22.44
C TYR A 512 21.90 -5.14 22.13
N ASN A 513 21.34 -5.85 21.15
CA ASN A 513 21.86 -7.15 20.69
C ASN A 513 22.87 -6.97 19.54
N ASP A 514 22.65 -6.00 18.65
CA ASP A 514 23.48 -5.80 17.46
C ASP A 514 24.64 -4.82 17.67
N LEU A 515 24.50 -3.88 18.59
CA LEU A 515 25.48 -2.85 18.87
C LEU A 515 26.04 -3.01 20.28
N ASP A 516 27.36 -2.84 20.41
CA ASP A 516 28.06 -2.88 21.69
C ASP A 516 27.79 -1.59 22.48
N LEU A 517 26.67 -1.58 23.20
CA LEU A 517 26.09 -0.45 23.91
C LEU A 517 26.02 -0.69 25.41
N LYS A 518 25.97 0.41 26.17
CA LYS A 518 25.86 0.41 27.61
C LYS A 518 24.72 1.32 28.08
N LYS A 519 23.74 0.72 28.75
CA LYS A 519 22.63 1.40 29.44
C LYS A 519 23.17 2.16 30.65
N LEU A 520 22.93 3.47 30.73
CA LEU A 520 23.34 4.24 31.90
C LEU A 520 22.40 3.99 33.07
N LYS A 521 22.97 3.65 34.23
CA LYS A 521 22.22 3.46 35.47
C LYS A 521 21.53 4.76 35.89
N ASP A 522 20.29 4.64 36.36
CA ASP A 522 19.48 5.73 36.93
C ASP A 522 19.31 5.57 38.46
N PRO A 523 20.33 5.91 39.27
CA PRO A 523 20.28 5.73 40.72
C PRO A 523 19.19 6.58 41.42
N LYS A 524 18.66 7.62 40.77
CA LYS A 524 17.57 8.45 41.29
C LYS A 524 16.18 7.97 40.88
N GLY A 525 16.07 6.98 40.00
CA GLY A 525 14.79 6.56 39.42
C GLY A 525 14.06 7.72 38.73
N ALA A 526 14.80 8.61 38.08
CA ALA A 526 14.26 9.77 37.38
C ALA A 526 13.35 9.35 36.21
N TRP A 527 13.65 8.24 35.53
CA TRP A 527 12.81 7.68 34.48
C TRP A 527 11.48 7.14 35.00
N GLY A 528 11.42 6.66 36.24
CA GLY A 528 10.24 6.07 36.86
C GLY A 528 10.37 4.57 37.13
N GLN A 529 9.27 3.94 37.52
CA GLN A 529 9.13 2.47 37.52
C GLN A 529 8.65 2.12 36.11
N GLY A 530 9.31 1.17 35.43
CA GLY A 530 9.08 0.86 34.01
C GLY A 530 7.59 0.68 33.63
N ASP A 531 7.31 0.79 32.34
CA ASP A 531 5.95 0.74 31.79
C ASP A 531 5.50 -0.68 31.43
N GLY A 532 4.19 -0.85 31.32
CA GLY A 532 3.61 -1.84 30.42
C GLY A 532 3.47 -1.26 29.02
N VAL A 533 3.55 -2.11 28.00
CA VAL A 533 3.13 -1.79 26.64
C VAL A 533 1.67 -2.21 26.50
N HIS A 534 0.79 -1.22 26.44
CA HIS A 534 -0.66 -1.38 26.43
C HIS A 534 -1.25 -1.33 25.03
N THR A 535 -2.31 -2.11 24.83
CA THR A 535 -3.23 -1.93 23.71
C THR A 535 -4.31 -0.93 24.10
N LEU A 536 -4.40 0.18 23.38
CA LEU A 536 -5.47 1.16 23.52
C LEU A 536 -6.41 1.09 22.32
N SER A 537 -7.67 1.40 22.55
CA SER A 537 -8.68 1.55 21.50
C SER A 537 -9.43 2.88 21.63
N ARG A 538 -10.07 3.32 20.54
CA ARG A 538 -11.02 4.43 20.60
C ARG A 538 -12.18 4.10 21.55
N LYS A 539 -12.78 5.13 22.16
CA LYS A 539 -13.92 4.90 23.06
C LYS A 539 -15.03 4.10 22.40
N GLY A 540 -15.52 3.07 23.09
CA GLY A 540 -16.65 2.27 22.65
C GLY A 540 -16.30 1.16 21.65
N PHE A 541 -15.03 1.00 21.26
CA PHE A 541 -14.61 -0.06 20.34
C PHE A 541 -15.02 -1.46 20.84
N ALA A 542 -14.91 -1.72 22.15
CA ALA A 542 -15.33 -3.00 22.73
C ALA A 542 -16.85 -3.28 22.61
N GLY A 543 -17.67 -2.24 22.41
CA GLY A 543 -19.09 -2.39 22.07
C GLY A 543 -19.31 -2.71 20.61
N ASP A 544 -18.53 -2.10 19.72
CA ASP A 544 -18.62 -2.31 18.27
C ASP A 544 -18.02 -3.66 17.85
N ASP A 545 -16.93 -4.09 18.47
CA ASP A 545 -16.25 -5.37 18.25
C ASP A 545 -15.80 -6.04 19.56
N PRO A 546 -16.72 -6.69 20.29
CA PRO A 546 -16.38 -7.35 21.55
C PRO A 546 -15.41 -8.52 21.37
N THR A 547 -15.36 -9.13 20.18
CA THR A 547 -14.50 -10.28 19.91
C THR A 547 -13.04 -9.85 19.81
N VAL A 548 -12.75 -8.87 18.94
CA VAL A 548 -11.39 -8.35 18.79
C VAL A 548 -10.92 -7.67 20.08
N ALA A 549 -11.79 -6.92 20.76
CA ALA A 549 -11.44 -6.29 22.03
C ALA A 549 -11.04 -7.31 23.10
N GLN A 550 -11.71 -8.48 23.15
CA GLN A 550 -11.33 -9.56 24.06
C GLN A 550 -10.00 -10.22 23.66
N TRP A 551 -9.80 -10.53 22.39
CA TRP A 551 -8.53 -11.09 21.90
C TRP A 551 -7.34 -10.17 22.22
N MET A 552 -7.49 -8.87 21.99
CA MET A 552 -6.50 -7.84 22.29
C MET A 552 -6.22 -7.70 23.79
N LYS A 553 -7.23 -7.93 24.63
CA LYS A 553 -7.10 -7.89 26.09
C LYS A 553 -6.35 -9.11 26.65
N ASP A 554 -6.53 -10.26 26.01
CA ASP A 554 -5.84 -11.51 26.38
C ASP A 554 -4.45 -11.63 25.72
N PHE A 555 -4.08 -10.66 24.88
CA PHE A 555 -2.83 -10.62 24.15
C PHE A 555 -1.62 -10.51 25.09
N LYS A 556 -0.66 -11.43 24.92
CA LYS A 556 0.64 -11.40 25.58
C LYS A 556 1.70 -11.98 24.64
N LEU A 557 2.86 -11.35 24.58
CA LEU A 557 4.08 -11.93 23.99
C LEU A 557 5.17 -12.01 25.05
N ASP A 558 5.92 -13.10 25.05
CA ASP A 558 7.17 -13.14 25.80
C ASP A 558 8.31 -12.47 25.01
N GLU A 559 9.43 -12.21 25.70
CA GLU A 559 10.59 -11.53 25.12
C GLU A 559 11.18 -12.29 23.92
N LYS A 560 11.19 -13.62 23.96
CA LYS A 560 11.75 -14.43 22.87
C LYS A 560 10.84 -14.36 21.64
N GLN A 561 9.53 -14.38 21.83
CA GLN A 561 8.56 -14.22 20.75
C GLN A 561 8.69 -12.86 20.10
N LEU A 562 8.66 -11.78 20.90
CA LEU A 562 8.78 -10.41 20.41
C LEU A 562 10.09 -10.20 19.66
N THR A 563 11.23 -10.52 20.27
CA THR A 563 12.54 -10.31 19.66
C THR A 563 12.75 -11.15 18.40
N SER A 564 12.21 -12.39 18.35
CA SER A 564 12.29 -13.21 17.13
C SER A 564 11.42 -12.67 15.99
N LEU A 565 10.26 -12.07 16.31
CA LEU A 565 9.38 -11.45 15.31
C LEU A 565 10.01 -10.18 14.75
N GLU A 566 10.53 -9.31 15.63
CA GLU A 566 11.28 -8.12 15.25
C GLU A 566 12.48 -8.48 14.36
N ALA A 567 13.21 -9.55 14.68
CA ALA A 567 14.33 -10.02 13.88
C ALA A 567 13.91 -10.46 12.48
N GLU A 568 12.80 -11.20 12.35
CA GLU A 568 12.32 -11.66 11.04
C GLU A 568 11.83 -10.47 10.19
N ILE A 569 11.12 -9.51 10.79
CA ILE A 569 10.70 -8.26 10.13
C ILE A 569 11.91 -7.46 9.66
N ASN A 570 12.91 -7.28 10.51
CA ASN A 570 14.13 -6.56 10.18
C ASN A 570 14.93 -7.26 9.07
N LYS A 571 14.95 -8.59 9.06
CA LYS A 571 15.64 -9.42 8.06
C LYS A 571 14.94 -9.43 6.69
N ALA A 572 13.61 -9.50 6.66
CA ALA A 572 12.84 -9.54 5.42
C ALA A 572 13.00 -8.26 4.58
N GLY A 573 13.31 -7.15 5.24
CA GLY A 573 13.43 -5.86 4.60
C GLY A 573 12.08 -5.16 4.46
N LYS A 574 12.13 -3.89 4.05
CA LYS A 574 10.98 -2.96 4.16
C LYS A 574 9.95 -3.17 3.05
N GLY A 575 8.70 -2.83 3.36
CA GLY A 575 7.54 -3.15 2.54
C GLY A 575 7.10 -4.61 2.68
N LYS A 576 7.90 -5.44 3.36
CA LYS A 576 7.66 -6.89 3.54
C LYS A 576 7.32 -7.24 4.98
N GLN A 577 6.91 -6.26 5.80
CA GLN A 577 6.52 -6.50 7.20
C GLN A 577 5.44 -7.56 7.29
N GLN A 578 4.42 -7.47 6.43
CA GLN A 578 3.35 -8.46 6.37
C GLN A 578 3.88 -9.86 6.01
N ASP A 579 4.72 -9.96 4.98
CA ASP A 579 5.30 -11.24 4.55
C ASP A 579 6.21 -11.84 5.62
N ALA A 580 6.96 -10.99 6.35
CA ALA A 580 7.81 -11.40 7.45
C ALA A 580 7.01 -11.94 8.63
N VAL A 581 5.91 -11.25 9.00
CA VAL A 581 4.95 -11.73 10.00
C VAL A 581 4.37 -13.07 9.57
N ARG A 582 3.99 -13.20 8.29
CA ARG A 582 3.41 -14.43 7.75
C ARG A 582 4.41 -15.60 7.84
N ALA A 583 5.65 -15.38 7.42
CA ALA A 583 6.74 -16.35 7.55
C ALA A 583 7.05 -16.71 9.02
N TRP A 584 6.97 -15.73 9.92
CA TRP A 584 7.16 -15.95 11.36
C TRP A 584 6.00 -16.77 11.96
N LEU A 585 4.76 -16.50 11.56
CA LEU A 585 3.58 -17.28 11.97
C LEU A 585 3.61 -18.72 11.44
N ASP A 586 4.10 -18.94 10.21
CA ASP A 586 4.32 -20.28 9.66
C ASP A 586 5.32 -21.09 10.51
N SER A 587 6.31 -20.40 11.08
CA SER A 587 7.29 -20.98 12.02
C SER A 587 6.75 -21.16 13.45
N ASN A 588 5.56 -20.62 13.76
CA ASN A 588 4.89 -20.68 15.06
C ASN A 588 3.44 -21.22 14.93
N PRO A 589 3.25 -22.47 14.46
CA PRO A 589 1.93 -23.01 14.17
C PRO A 589 1.05 -23.06 15.43
N GLY A 590 -0.23 -22.72 15.27
CA GLY A 590 -1.23 -22.68 16.35
C GLY A 590 -1.24 -21.39 17.17
N LEU A 591 -0.30 -20.46 16.95
CA LEU A 591 -0.29 -19.18 17.67
C LEU A 591 -1.51 -18.30 17.31
N VAL A 592 -1.91 -18.27 16.04
CA VAL A 592 -3.11 -17.53 15.59
C VAL A 592 -4.38 -18.05 16.28
N ASP A 593 -4.52 -19.37 16.42
CA ASP A 593 -5.68 -19.97 17.09
C ASP A 593 -5.65 -19.75 18.60
N LYS A 594 -4.47 -19.59 19.20
CA LYS A 594 -4.29 -19.23 20.61
C LYS A 594 -4.64 -17.77 20.89
N LEU A 595 -4.16 -16.85 20.04
CA LEU A 595 -4.31 -15.40 20.24
C LEU A 595 -5.65 -14.85 19.71
N ALA A 596 -6.18 -15.43 18.64
CA ALA A 596 -7.47 -15.07 18.05
C ALA A 596 -8.38 -16.31 17.90
N PRO A 597 -8.84 -16.92 19.00
CA PRO A 597 -9.66 -18.13 18.98
C PRO A 597 -11.05 -17.89 18.36
N VAL A 598 -11.53 -18.83 17.55
CA VAL A 598 -12.88 -18.81 16.94
C VAL A 598 -13.80 -19.82 17.63
N LYS A 599 -15.05 -19.42 17.93
CA LYS A 599 -16.06 -20.31 18.53
C LYS A 599 -16.46 -21.39 17.52
N GLY A 600 -16.31 -22.66 17.89
CA GLY A 600 -16.55 -23.82 17.02
C GLY A 600 -15.31 -24.37 16.33
N GLY A 601 -14.18 -23.67 16.39
CA GLY A 601 -12.85 -24.16 16.01
C GLY A 601 -12.06 -24.62 17.24
N SER A 602 -12.62 -25.54 18.04
CA SER A 602 -11.76 -26.28 18.95
C SER A 602 -10.78 -27.10 18.10
N GLY A 603 -9.48 -26.95 18.35
CA GLY A 603 -8.40 -27.75 17.76
C GLY A 603 -8.44 -29.24 18.11
N ALA A 604 -9.61 -29.88 18.00
CA ALA A 604 -9.74 -31.31 17.91
C ALA A 604 -9.85 -31.66 16.43
N THR A 605 -8.81 -32.32 15.91
CA THR A 605 -8.87 -33.12 14.69
C THR A 605 -10.22 -33.84 14.65
N PRO A 606 -11.05 -33.67 13.59
CA PRO A 606 -12.31 -34.39 13.47
C PRO A 606 -12.07 -35.88 13.76
N PRO A 607 -12.96 -36.61 14.45
CA PRO A 607 -12.77 -38.03 14.74
C PRO A 607 -12.41 -38.86 13.50
N GLU A 608 -12.88 -38.40 12.34
CA GLU A 608 -12.66 -38.93 10.99
C GLU A 608 -11.22 -38.75 10.49
N ALA A 609 -10.51 -37.70 10.91
CA ALA A 609 -9.13 -37.41 10.52
C ALA A 609 -8.07 -38.21 11.33
N LYS A 610 -8.50 -39.14 12.19
CA LYS A 610 -7.61 -40.11 12.86
C LYS A 610 -7.13 -41.23 11.93
N ARG A 611 -7.89 -41.54 10.88
CA ARG A 611 -7.49 -42.52 9.85
C ARG A 611 -6.84 -41.78 8.69
N ALA A 612 -5.69 -42.28 8.22
CA ALA A 612 -5.12 -41.76 7.00
C ALA A 612 -6.04 -42.09 5.82
N VAL A 613 -6.24 -41.14 4.92
CA VAL A 613 -7.00 -41.31 3.69
C VAL A 613 -6.02 -41.82 2.63
N ASP A 614 -6.22 -43.05 2.17
CA ASP A 614 -5.43 -43.65 1.11
C ASP A 614 -5.93 -43.15 -0.24
N VAL A 615 -5.15 -42.29 -0.90
CA VAL A 615 -5.52 -41.66 -2.17
C VAL A 615 -4.69 -42.27 -3.28
N ALA A 616 -5.37 -42.82 -4.27
CA ALA A 616 -4.73 -43.36 -5.46
C ALA A 616 -4.72 -42.31 -6.57
N TRP A 617 -3.59 -42.19 -7.27
CA TRP A 617 -3.43 -41.31 -8.43
C TRP A 617 -2.62 -42.02 -9.51
N PHE A 618 -2.84 -41.67 -10.76
CA PHE A 618 -2.05 -42.13 -11.90
C PHE A 618 -1.17 -40.99 -12.43
N PRO A 619 -0.03 -41.29 -13.08
CA PRO A 619 0.96 -40.29 -13.47
C PRO A 619 0.56 -39.47 -14.71
N TRP A 620 -0.65 -38.92 -14.71
CA TRP A 620 -1.11 -37.90 -15.65
C TRP A 620 -0.95 -36.52 -14.99
N ASP A 621 -0.55 -35.51 -15.76
CA ASP A 621 -0.16 -34.20 -15.23
C ASP A 621 -1.29 -33.52 -14.45
N GLU A 622 -2.53 -33.68 -14.92
CA GLU A 622 -3.74 -33.16 -14.28
C GLU A 622 -4.10 -33.91 -12.98
N ASP A 623 -4.00 -35.24 -12.92
CA ASP A 623 -4.23 -36.02 -11.69
C ASP A 623 -3.19 -35.66 -10.63
N VAL A 624 -1.92 -35.51 -11.03
CA VAL A 624 -0.86 -35.01 -10.14
C VAL A 624 -1.24 -33.64 -9.58
N ALA A 625 -1.66 -32.71 -10.44
CA ALA A 625 -2.00 -31.36 -10.00
C ALA A 625 -3.18 -31.36 -9.01
N VAL A 626 -4.28 -32.04 -9.33
CA VAL A 626 -5.49 -32.06 -8.50
C VAL A 626 -5.30 -32.87 -7.21
N THR A 627 -4.57 -33.98 -7.27
CA THR A 627 -4.27 -34.81 -6.10
C THR A 627 -3.38 -34.06 -5.10
N TYR A 628 -2.34 -33.35 -5.56
CA TYR A 628 -1.49 -32.56 -4.66
C TYR A 628 -2.16 -31.26 -4.19
N LEU A 629 -3.06 -30.68 -4.98
CA LEU A 629 -3.93 -29.59 -4.52
C LEU A 629 -4.78 -30.07 -3.34
N TRP A 630 -5.50 -31.18 -3.50
CA TRP A 630 -6.36 -31.72 -2.43
C TRP A 630 -5.57 -32.24 -1.24
N LYS A 631 -4.37 -32.78 -1.44
CA LYS A 631 -3.43 -33.07 -0.35
C LYS A 631 -3.18 -31.84 0.51
N ASN A 632 -2.79 -30.72 -0.09
CA ASN A 632 -2.55 -29.49 0.65
C ASN A 632 -3.82 -28.98 1.34
N VAL A 633 -4.97 -29.03 0.66
CA VAL A 633 -6.25 -28.59 1.24
C VAL A 633 -6.65 -29.44 2.45
N LEU A 634 -6.52 -30.76 2.36
CA LEU A 634 -6.96 -31.70 3.40
C LEU A 634 -5.95 -31.82 4.55
N GLU A 635 -4.64 -31.76 4.29
CA GLU A 635 -3.61 -31.73 5.34
C GLU A 635 -3.69 -30.44 6.16
N ARG A 636 -3.99 -29.29 5.54
CA ARG A 636 -4.32 -28.03 6.25
C ARG A 636 -5.58 -28.12 7.11
N ARG A 637 -6.45 -29.11 6.85
CA ARG A 637 -7.65 -29.42 7.64
C ARG A 637 -7.43 -30.55 8.65
N GLY A 638 -6.19 -31.03 8.80
CA GLY A 638 -5.80 -32.03 9.80
C GLY A 638 -5.97 -33.48 9.37
N TYR A 639 -6.30 -33.75 8.11
CA TYR A 639 -6.29 -35.11 7.55
C TYR A 639 -4.86 -35.54 7.21
N LYS A 640 -4.59 -36.84 7.23
CA LYS A 640 -3.34 -37.40 6.70
C LYS A 640 -3.64 -38.11 5.39
N LEU A 641 -3.01 -37.69 4.30
CA LEU A 641 -3.18 -38.34 3.00
C LEU A 641 -1.99 -39.25 2.70
N ASN A 642 -2.28 -40.53 2.45
CA ASN A 642 -1.31 -41.49 1.95
C ASN A 642 -1.47 -41.59 0.43
N LEU A 643 -0.66 -40.84 -0.31
CA LEU A 643 -0.71 -40.88 -1.77
C LEU A 643 -0.02 -42.13 -2.32
N LYS A 644 -0.70 -42.88 -3.19
CA LYS A 644 -0.18 -44.07 -3.86
C LYS A 644 -0.31 -43.91 -5.37
N GLN A 645 0.84 -43.88 -6.05
CA GLN A 645 0.87 -43.89 -7.50
C GLN A 645 0.53 -45.30 -7.99
N MET A 646 -0.46 -45.44 -8.88
CA MET A 646 -0.95 -46.71 -9.40
C MET A 646 -1.39 -46.57 -10.86
N ASP A 647 -1.37 -47.66 -11.63
CA ASP A 647 -1.97 -47.67 -12.97
C ASP A 647 -3.51 -47.60 -12.88
N VAL A 648 -4.17 -47.09 -13.93
CA VAL A 648 -5.63 -46.85 -13.97
C VAL A 648 -6.45 -48.06 -13.54
N GLY A 649 -6.18 -49.27 -14.05
CA GLY A 649 -6.92 -50.48 -13.66
C GLY A 649 -6.81 -50.84 -12.17
N PRO A 650 -5.59 -50.94 -11.62
CA PRO A 650 -5.36 -51.08 -10.18
C PRO A 650 -6.01 -50.01 -9.30
N VAL A 651 -6.07 -48.74 -9.73
CA VAL A 651 -6.80 -47.68 -8.99
C VAL A 651 -8.26 -48.08 -8.77
N TYR A 652 -8.97 -48.45 -9.84
CA TYR A 652 -10.38 -48.84 -9.77
C TYR A 652 -10.59 -50.13 -8.95
N THR A 653 -9.66 -51.09 -9.05
CA THR A 653 -9.71 -52.31 -8.24
C THR A 653 -9.51 -52.00 -6.77
N GLY A 654 -8.55 -51.13 -6.43
CA GLY A 654 -8.24 -50.72 -5.06
C GLY A 654 -9.36 -49.88 -4.44
N LEU A 655 -10.02 -49.02 -5.22
CA LEU A 655 -11.21 -48.29 -4.76
C LEU A 655 -12.38 -49.24 -4.51
N ALA A 656 -12.61 -50.22 -5.40
CA ALA A 656 -13.71 -51.17 -5.28
C ALA A 656 -13.51 -52.20 -4.16
N SER A 657 -12.26 -52.54 -3.83
CA SER A 657 -11.90 -53.43 -2.71
C SER A 657 -11.88 -52.71 -1.35
N GLY A 658 -11.90 -51.38 -1.35
CA GLY A 658 -11.72 -50.54 -0.16
C GLY A 658 -10.27 -50.42 0.32
N ASP A 659 -9.29 -50.85 -0.48
CA ASP A 659 -7.87 -50.63 -0.21
C ASP A 659 -7.47 -49.15 -0.43
N MET A 660 -8.20 -48.45 -1.29
CA MET A 660 -8.07 -47.01 -1.57
C MET A 660 -9.39 -46.31 -1.22
N ASP A 661 -9.29 -45.08 -0.73
CA ASP A 661 -10.44 -44.26 -0.32
C ASP A 661 -10.91 -43.31 -1.42
N LEU A 662 -9.99 -42.70 -2.15
CA LEU A 662 -10.29 -41.62 -3.12
C LEU A 662 -9.35 -41.66 -4.33
N ASN A 663 -9.89 -41.23 -5.47
CA ASN A 663 -9.16 -40.76 -6.64
C ASN A 663 -9.83 -39.46 -7.10
N PHE A 664 -9.02 -38.49 -7.56
CA PHE A 664 -9.53 -37.16 -7.91
C PHE A 664 -9.72 -36.98 -9.43
N ASP A 665 -9.36 -37.95 -10.27
CA ASP A 665 -9.29 -37.74 -11.72
C ASP A 665 -10.00 -38.84 -12.53
N ALA A 666 -11.22 -39.22 -12.13
CA ALA A 666 -11.99 -40.20 -12.90
C ALA A 666 -12.53 -39.61 -14.22
N TRP A 667 -11.93 -39.95 -15.36
CA TRP A 667 -12.39 -39.51 -16.69
C TRP A 667 -13.60 -40.34 -17.19
N LEU A 668 -14.79 -39.89 -16.83
CA LEU A 668 -16.08 -40.51 -17.17
C LEU A 668 -16.91 -39.63 -18.13
N PRO A 669 -17.79 -40.22 -18.97
CA PRO A 669 -18.15 -41.64 -19.03
C PRO A 669 -17.37 -42.46 -20.07
N HIS A 670 -16.36 -41.88 -20.75
CA HIS A 670 -15.73 -42.48 -21.93
C HIS A 670 -14.34 -43.07 -21.68
N ALA A 671 -13.35 -42.26 -21.29
CA ALA A 671 -11.95 -42.67 -21.25
C ALA A 671 -11.65 -43.81 -20.27
N GLN A 672 -12.37 -43.89 -19.15
CA GLN A 672 -12.18 -44.96 -18.15
C GLN A 672 -13.41 -45.88 -18.03
N LYS A 673 -14.30 -45.88 -19.04
CA LYS A 673 -15.58 -46.60 -19.05
C LYS A 673 -15.47 -48.08 -18.67
N ASN A 674 -14.47 -48.76 -19.23
CA ASN A 674 -14.26 -50.19 -19.08
C ASN A 674 -13.81 -50.59 -17.66
N TYR A 675 -13.19 -49.68 -16.90
CA TYR A 675 -12.87 -49.88 -15.50
C TYR A 675 -14.03 -49.48 -14.58
N TRP A 676 -14.72 -48.38 -14.91
CA TRP A 676 -15.91 -47.94 -14.20
C TRP A 676 -17.03 -48.98 -14.28
N ASP A 677 -17.42 -49.44 -15.47
CA ASP A 677 -18.54 -50.38 -15.63
C ASP A 677 -18.34 -51.70 -14.89
N LYS A 678 -17.09 -52.13 -14.69
CA LYS A 678 -16.76 -53.35 -13.94
C LYS A 678 -16.90 -53.18 -12.43
N ASN A 679 -16.75 -51.95 -11.93
CA ASN A 679 -16.61 -51.66 -10.50
C ASN A 679 -17.69 -50.74 -9.94
N LYS A 680 -18.50 -50.08 -10.78
CA LYS A 680 -19.45 -49.02 -10.41
C LYS A 680 -20.45 -49.39 -9.33
N ASP A 681 -20.81 -50.66 -9.21
CA ASP A 681 -21.74 -51.13 -8.16
C ASP A 681 -21.12 -51.00 -6.75
N ASN A 682 -19.79 -50.91 -6.66
CA ASN A 682 -19.01 -50.75 -5.43
C ASN A 682 -18.28 -49.39 -5.36
N LEU A 683 -18.56 -48.46 -6.28
CA LEU A 683 -17.94 -47.14 -6.32
C LEU A 683 -19.00 -46.05 -6.18
N THR A 684 -18.61 -44.92 -5.60
CA THR A 684 -19.48 -43.73 -5.51
C THR A 684 -18.83 -42.58 -6.28
N ASP A 685 -19.54 -42.04 -7.26
CA ASP A 685 -19.14 -40.80 -7.94
C ASP A 685 -19.49 -39.61 -7.04
N LEU A 686 -18.49 -38.83 -6.65
CA LEU A 686 -18.62 -37.68 -5.77
C LEU A 686 -18.92 -36.38 -6.53
N GLY A 687 -18.96 -36.42 -7.86
CA GLY A 687 -19.32 -35.29 -8.73
C GLY A 687 -18.19 -34.82 -9.63
N THR A 688 -18.57 -34.04 -10.64
CA THR A 688 -17.65 -33.49 -11.66
C THR A 688 -17.02 -32.19 -11.20
N TRP A 689 -15.70 -32.10 -11.23
CA TRP A 689 -14.95 -30.88 -10.89
C TRP A 689 -14.45 -30.08 -12.10
N TYR A 690 -14.38 -30.70 -13.30
CA TYR A 690 -13.96 -30.03 -14.52
C TYR A 690 -14.74 -30.52 -15.75
N GLN A 691 -15.33 -29.58 -16.49
CA GLN A 691 -16.03 -29.81 -17.75
C GLN A 691 -16.13 -28.51 -18.54
N PRO A 692 -16.02 -28.54 -19.88
CA PRO A 692 -15.88 -29.73 -20.74
C PRO A 692 -14.43 -30.22 -20.88
N THR A 693 -14.26 -31.53 -21.10
CA THR A 693 -12.99 -32.16 -21.52
C THR A 693 -13.11 -32.73 -22.93
N SER A 694 -11.97 -32.96 -23.60
CA SER A 694 -11.90 -33.58 -24.92
C SER A 694 -10.85 -34.68 -24.96
N LEU A 695 -11.09 -35.70 -25.78
CA LEU A 695 -10.12 -36.73 -26.14
C LEU A 695 -9.72 -36.51 -27.61
N GLU A 696 -8.43 -36.34 -27.87
CA GLU A 696 -7.95 -35.81 -29.15
C GLU A 696 -6.77 -36.62 -29.71
N ILE A 697 -6.67 -36.66 -31.04
CA ILE A 697 -5.42 -37.01 -31.72
C ILE A 697 -4.72 -35.70 -32.08
N ALA A 698 -3.56 -35.45 -31.49
CA ALA A 698 -2.78 -34.26 -31.74
C ALA A 698 -1.69 -34.50 -32.79
N VAL A 699 -1.44 -33.49 -33.62
CA VAL A 699 -0.27 -33.41 -34.51
C VAL A 699 0.50 -32.14 -34.21
N PRO A 700 1.85 -32.13 -34.34
CA PRO A 700 2.62 -30.91 -34.16
C PRO A 700 2.17 -29.81 -35.13
N SER A 701 2.13 -28.56 -34.66
CA SER A 701 1.60 -27.42 -35.44
C SER A 701 2.37 -27.13 -36.74
N TYR A 702 3.57 -27.69 -36.91
CA TYR A 702 4.33 -27.59 -38.15
C TYR A 702 3.85 -28.55 -39.26
N VAL A 703 3.00 -29.53 -38.94
CA VAL A 703 2.35 -30.42 -39.90
C VAL A 703 1.13 -29.70 -40.50
N LYS A 704 1.39 -28.75 -41.40
CA LYS A 704 0.38 -27.79 -41.89
C LYS A 704 -0.79 -28.40 -42.67
N ASP A 705 -0.60 -29.59 -43.22
CA ASP A 705 -1.55 -30.24 -44.12
C ASP A 705 -2.56 -31.12 -43.39
N VAL A 706 -2.52 -31.21 -42.06
CA VAL A 706 -3.48 -31.98 -41.23
C VAL A 706 -4.21 -31.03 -40.31
N LYS A 707 -5.52 -30.85 -40.50
CA LYS A 707 -6.37 -29.94 -39.71
C LYS A 707 -7.58 -30.65 -39.08
N SER A 708 -7.79 -31.91 -39.42
CA SER A 708 -8.87 -32.75 -38.95
C SER A 708 -8.45 -34.23 -38.98
N LEU A 709 -9.18 -35.09 -38.26
CA LEU A 709 -8.96 -36.55 -38.30
C LEU A 709 -9.06 -37.11 -39.73
N ALA A 710 -9.97 -36.57 -40.56
CA ALA A 710 -10.12 -36.99 -41.95
C ALA A 710 -8.88 -36.70 -42.80
N ASP A 711 -8.12 -35.65 -42.47
CA ASP A 711 -6.91 -35.26 -43.20
C ASP A 711 -5.75 -36.22 -42.97
N LEU A 712 -5.82 -37.13 -41.98
CA LEU A 712 -4.79 -38.16 -41.77
C LEU A 712 -4.81 -39.24 -42.84
N LYS A 713 -5.92 -39.41 -43.56
CA LYS A 713 -6.06 -40.45 -44.57
C LYS A 713 -5.10 -40.23 -45.74
N GLY A 714 -4.39 -41.28 -46.13
CA GLY A 714 -3.36 -41.27 -47.17
C GLY A 714 -2.03 -40.65 -46.72
N LYS A 715 -1.84 -40.35 -45.43
CA LYS A 715 -0.61 -39.75 -44.88
C LYS A 715 0.18 -40.66 -43.96
N ALA A 716 -0.09 -41.96 -43.96
CA ALA A 716 0.60 -42.94 -43.11
C ALA A 716 2.14 -42.82 -43.17
N ASP A 717 2.70 -42.64 -44.37
CA ASP A 717 4.15 -42.49 -44.58
C ASP A 717 4.76 -41.28 -43.85
N THR A 718 3.97 -40.23 -43.57
CA THR A 718 4.44 -39.06 -42.82
C THR A 718 4.62 -39.35 -41.33
N PHE A 719 3.94 -40.37 -40.81
CA PHE A 719 3.90 -40.73 -39.39
C PHE A 719 4.39 -42.16 -39.15
N ASP A 720 5.16 -42.73 -40.08
CA ASP A 720 5.63 -44.13 -40.06
C ASP A 720 4.52 -45.17 -39.85
N GLY A 721 3.30 -44.85 -40.29
CA GLY A 721 2.10 -45.68 -40.09
C GLY A 721 1.76 -45.91 -38.62
N LYS A 722 2.11 -44.99 -37.71
CA LYS A 722 1.91 -45.14 -36.26
C LYS A 722 1.06 -44.01 -35.68
N ILE A 723 0.22 -44.36 -34.72
CA ILE A 723 -0.40 -43.43 -33.78
C ILE A 723 0.13 -43.81 -32.40
N ILE A 724 0.81 -42.89 -31.75
CA ILE A 724 1.38 -43.12 -30.41
C ILE A 724 0.27 -42.88 -29.40
N GLY A 725 -0.19 -43.96 -28.78
CA GLY A 725 -1.20 -43.94 -27.74
C GLY A 725 -0.59 -43.78 -26.35
N ILE A 726 -1.48 -43.71 -25.37
CA ILE A 726 -1.14 -43.68 -23.94
C ILE A 726 -1.41 -45.06 -23.33
N GLU A 727 -1.92 -45.13 -22.10
CA GLU A 727 -1.97 -46.37 -21.32
C GLU A 727 -2.80 -47.48 -21.99
N PRO A 728 -2.23 -48.68 -22.20
CA PRO A 728 -2.94 -49.79 -22.85
C PRO A 728 -4.17 -50.21 -22.05
N GLY A 729 -5.28 -50.38 -22.77
CA GLY A 729 -6.49 -50.96 -22.20
C GLY A 729 -7.40 -49.97 -21.48
N THR A 730 -7.14 -48.66 -21.53
CA THR A 730 -8.13 -47.63 -21.17
C THR A 730 -9.29 -47.62 -22.19
N GLY A 731 -10.44 -47.11 -21.76
CA GLY A 731 -11.63 -46.97 -22.61
C GLY A 731 -11.41 -46.04 -23.79
N GLU A 732 -10.58 -45.00 -23.66
CA GLU A 732 -10.21 -44.14 -24.80
C GLU A 732 -9.39 -44.91 -25.86
N MET A 733 -8.48 -45.80 -25.44
CA MET A 733 -7.63 -46.55 -26.35
C MET A 733 -8.44 -47.64 -27.08
N GLN A 734 -9.46 -48.18 -26.41
CA GLN A 734 -10.49 -49.02 -27.04
C GLN A 734 -11.33 -48.20 -28.03
N LEU A 735 -11.85 -47.05 -27.61
CA LEU A 735 -12.63 -46.17 -28.48
C LEU A 735 -11.83 -45.75 -29.72
N LEU A 736 -10.54 -45.44 -29.54
CA LEU A 736 -9.62 -45.09 -30.62
C LEU A 736 -9.49 -46.23 -31.63
N LYS A 737 -9.22 -47.46 -31.16
CA LYS A 737 -8.99 -48.64 -32.01
C LYS A 737 -10.26 -49.18 -32.66
N ASP A 738 -11.37 -49.20 -31.91
CA ASP A 738 -12.57 -49.94 -32.28
C ASP A 738 -13.63 -49.05 -32.95
N GLU A 739 -13.62 -47.73 -32.69
CA GLU A 739 -14.62 -46.81 -33.22
C GLU A 739 -14.00 -45.66 -34.04
N VAL A 740 -13.04 -44.91 -33.47
CA VAL A 740 -12.51 -43.70 -34.10
C VAL A 740 -11.72 -44.04 -35.36
N LEU A 741 -10.67 -44.86 -35.30
CA LEU A 741 -9.87 -45.17 -36.49
C LEU A 741 -10.69 -45.87 -37.58
N PRO A 742 -11.52 -46.88 -37.28
CA PRO A 742 -12.40 -47.48 -38.28
C PRO A 742 -13.42 -46.50 -38.87
N GLY A 743 -13.95 -45.59 -38.05
CA GLY A 743 -14.91 -44.56 -38.48
C GLY A 743 -14.36 -43.60 -39.54
N TYR A 744 -13.05 -43.35 -39.53
CA TYR A 744 -12.35 -42.56 -40.54
C TYR A 744 -11.60 -43.41 -41.59
N GLY A 745 -11.62 -44.74 -41.46
CA GLY A 745 -10.89 -45.69 -42.31
C GLY A 745 -9.37 -45.63 -42.15
N LEU A 746 -8.89 -45.18 -40.99
CA LEU A 746 -7.47 -45.04 -40.64
C LEU A 746 -6.88 -46.33 -40.05
N ASP A 747 -7.72 -47.27 -39.62
CA ASP A 747 -7.36 -48.58 -39.05
C ASP A 747 -6.53 -49.47 -40.00
N LYS A 748 -6.61 -49.20 -41.31
CA LYS A 748 -5.84 -49.90 -42.36
C LYS A 748 -4.48 -49.26 -42.64
N GLU A 749 -4.29 -48.02 -42.22
CA GLU A 749 -3.13 -47.19 -42.55
C GLU A 749 -2.24 -46.94 -41.33
N TYR A 750 -2.84 -46.89 -40.14
CA TYR A 750 -2.16 -46.57 -38.90
C TYR A 750 -2.30 -47.69 -37.89
N LYS A 751 -1.17 -48.09 -37.31
CA LYS A 751 -1.13 -48.97 -36.15
C LYS A 751 -1.02 -48.14 -34.88
N VAL A 752 -1.96 -48.34 -33.95
CA VAL A 752 -1.86 -47.76 -32.61
C VAL A 752 -0.74 -48.47 -31.85
N VAL A 753 0.23 -47.70 -31.37
CA VAL A 753 1.31 -48.14 -30.50
C VAL A 753 0.91 -47.75 -29.09
N ASP A 754 0.56 -48.74 -28.27
CA ASP A 754 0.27 -48.50 -26.85
C ASP A 754 1.55 -48.11 -26.10
N GLY A 755 1.42 -47.21 -25.13
CA GLY A 755 2.54 -46.66 -24.39
C GLY A 755 2.14 -46.18 -23.00
N SER A 756 2.78 -45.11 -22.55
CA SER A 756 2.38 -44.33 -21.39
C SER A 756 2.49 -42.86 -21.76
N THR A 757 1.82 -41.98 -21.01
CA THR A 757 1.91 -40.52 -21.24
C THR A 757 3.37 -40.03 -21.35
N PRO A 758 4.30 -40.42 -20.45
CA PRO A 758 5.72 -40.06 -20.60
C PRO A 758 6.39 -40.64 -21.86
N ALA A 759 6.03 -41.85 -22.27
CA ALA A 759 6.59 -42.47 -23.48
C ALA A 759 6.09 -41.77 -24.75
N MET A 760 4.80 -41.41 -24.78
CA MET A 760 4.18 -40.64 -25.87
C MET A 760 4.84 -39.26 -26.00
N LEU A 761 5.00 -38.53 -24.90
CA LEU A 761 5.68 -37.23 -24.90
C LEU A 761 7.16 -37.34 -25.32
N ALA A 762 7.83 -38.44 -24.96
CA ALA A 762 9.22 -38.69 -25.37
C ALA A 762 9.35 -39.03 -26.86
N GLU A 763 8.36 -39.68 -27.48
CA GLU A 763 8.29 -39.85 -28.94
C GLU A 763 7.96 -38.51 -29.62
N LEU A 764 6.99 -37.74 -29.09
CA LEU A 764 6.63 -36.42 -29.62
C LEU A 764 7.81 -35.44 -29.59
N LYS A 765 8.65 -35.49 -28.56
CA LYS A 765 9.86 -34.66 -28.45
C LYS A 765 10.99 -35.13 -29.37
N ARG A 766 11.00 -36.42 -29.75
CA ARG A 766 12.01 -36.99 -30.65
C ARG A 766 11.69 -36.70 -32.12
N ALA A 767 10.41 -36.69 -32.48
CA ALA A 767 9.89 -36.22 -33.76
C ALA A 767 10.03 -34.70 -33.91
#